data_AF-A0A0M1J9N8-F1
#
_entry.id   AF-A0A0M1J9N8-F1
#
_cell.length_a   1.000
_cell.length_b   1.000
_cell.length_c   1.000
_cell.angle_alpha   90.00
_cell.angle_beta   90.00
_cell.angle_gamma   90.00
#
_symmetry.space_group_name_H-M   'P 1'
#
loop_
_entity.id
_entity.type
_entity.pdbx_description
1 polymer ?
#
loop_
_entity_poly.entity_id
_entity_poly.type
_entity_poly.pdbx_seq_one_letter_code
_entity_poly.pdbx_strand_id
1 'polypeptide(L)'
;MPLSWNEIKDRAFNFARDWAEAKAEIADAKSFLDAFFEVFGVPRRRVATFETKVAKAEGRDGRIDLLWKGILLVEMKSRGKDLDRALQQAKDYFPGIKDRDVPCYIMVSDFAQIRLYDLEENAVVEFALVDFYKHVQAFGFIAGYQTRHYGQEDPINIKACERLGLLHDALVELGYVGHELEVHLVRLLFCLFADDTSIFTPRGAFRDWVELRTAEDGSNLAPMLCHLFQILNTPENKRLKGLDEQLAAFPYINGQIFAETLPVAAFTSEMRSLLLEAAALDWSRISPAIFGSLFQSVMLPKERRQLGAHYTTETNILKLIGPLFLDELRAEFERAKAKPKQLFALQQKLAKLKFFDPACGCGNFLVIAYRELRLLELDILKLLYGNSNRSLDVGELNVLCDVDQFYGIEQEEFPAQIARTALWLMDHQMNLLVSEHFGMYYNRLPLTKAATIAHGNALQLDWRTVCPQADFILGNPPFIGKTYRSVAQNADMDLVFKGIKKYRSLDYVTCWYRKATAYMLTTPSTRCAFVSTNSITQGEQVGALWPDLLAQGVKIHFAHQTFQWTSEASGKAAVHCVIIGFGVQDVASKLLFTYKTPQSSPSANIVDYINPYLIAAAPVIVKARATPICKVSPMVHGSIPVDGGNLLLSTEDKAALLAKEPQAAPWIRPLLGADEFINGKERWCLWFVGI
;
A
#
# COMPACT_ATOMS: atom_id res chain seq x y z
N MET A 1 -27.94 1.43 5.66
CA MET A 1 -26.95 1.93 6.65
C MET A 1 -26.81 0.88 7.75
N PRO A 2 -25.58 0.52 8.12
CA PRO A 2 -25.34 -0.39 9.25
C PRO A 2 -25.77 0.25 10.58
N LEU A 3 -26.24 -0.57 11.52
CA LEU A 3 -26.80 -0.13 12.80
C LEU A 3 -25.69 0.29 13.77
N SER A 4 -25.93 1.30 14.62
CA SER A 4 -24.95 1.69 15.66
C SER A 4 -24.69 0.56 16.67
N TRP A 5 -23.54 0.56 17.35
CA TRP A 5 -23.27 -0.45 18.38
C TRP A 5 -24.27 -0.39 19.54
N ASN A 6 -24.77 0.80 19.88
CA ASN A 6 -25.80 0.95 20.91
C ASN A 6 -27.12 0.30 20.46
N GLU A 7 -27.53 0.53 19.22
CA GLU A 7 -28.71 -0.12 18.66
C GLU A 7 -28.57 -1.64 18.56
N ILE A 8 -27.39 -2.14 18.15
CA ILE A 8 -27.08 -3.57 18.12
C ILE A 8 -27.13 -4.15 19.54
N LYS A 9 -26.59 -3.46 20.56
CA LYS A 9 -26.65 -3.90 21.96
C LYS A 9 -28.07 -3.99 22.47
N ASP A 10 -28.91 -2.98 22.19
CA ASP A 10 -30.32 -2.97 22.59
C ASP A 10 -31.11 -4.09 21.89
N ARG A 11 -30.86 -4.31 20.59
CA ARG A 11 -31.44 -5.44 19.85
C ARG A 11 -30.98 -6.78 20.41
N ALA A 12 -29.69 -6.92 20.73
CA ALA A 12 -29.12 -8.13 21.31
C ALA A 12 -29.70 -8.44 22.70
N PHE A 13 -29.92 -7.42 23.52
CA PHE A 13 -30.56 -7.56 24.82
C PHE A 13 -32.01 -8.05 24.70
N ASN A 14 -32.78 -7.47 23.77
CA ASN A 14 -34.14 -7.92 23.49
C ASN A 14 -34.16 -9.35 22.92
N PHE A 15 -33.28 -9.65 21.97
CA PHE A 15 -33.11 -10.99 21.41
C PHE A 15 -32.84 -12.03 22.51
N ALA A 16 -31.90 -11.75 23.42
CA ALA A 16 -31.57 -12.66 24.51
C ALA A 16 -32.76 -12.94 25.44
N ARG A 17 -33.61 -11.93 25.69
CA ARG A 17 -34.83 -12.07 26.49
C ARG A 17 -35.89 -12.89 25.76
N ASP A 18 -36.12 -12.57 24.48
CA ASP A 18 -37.21 -13.18 23.70
C ASP A 18 -36.91 -14.66 23.40
N TRP A 19 -35.64 -15.05 23.32
CA TRP A 19 -35.20 -16.43 23.06
C TRP A 19 -34.74 -17.20 24.31
N ALA A 20 -34.91 -16.64 25.51
CA ALA A 20 -34.43 -17.24 26.76
C ALA A 20 -34.99 -18.66 27.05
N GLU A 21 -36.15 -18.99 26.52
CA GLU A 21 -36.86 -20.27 26.71
C GLU A 21 -36.74 -21.25 25.53
N ALA A 22 -36.04 -20.87 24.45
CA ALA A 22 -35.86 -21.73 23.28
C ALA A 22 -35.07 -23.00 23.64
N LYS A 23 -35.50 -24.15 23.09
CA LYS A 23 -35.05 -25.48 23.55
C LYS A 23 -34.88 -26.50 22.43
N ALA A 24 -35.63 -26.41 21.33
CA ALA A 24 -35.75 -27.48 20.35
C ALA A 24 -35.12 -27.13 19.00
N GLU A 25 -34.12 -27.90 18.57
CA GLU A 25 -33.37 -27.69 17.31
C GLU A 25 -34.27 -27.64 16.07
N ILE A 26 -35.19 -28.60 15.92
CA ILE A 26 -36.06 -28.67 14.73
C ILE A 26 -37.09 -27.53 14.69
N ALA A 27 -37.61 -27.13 15.84
CA ALA A 27 -38.69 -26.15 15.92
C ALA A 27 -38.18 -24.70 15.93
N ASP A 28 -37.08 -24.45 16.63
CA ASP A 28 -36.66 -23.09 17.01
C ASP A 28 -35.45 -22.59 16.20
N ALA A 29 -34.57 -23.46 15.69
CA ALA A 29 -33.25 -23.04 15.17
C ALA A 29 -33.33 -22.04 14.01
N LYS A 30 -34.20 -22.26 13.03
CA LYS A 30 -34.31 -21.37 11.86
C LYS A 30 -34.81 -19.98 12.26
N SER A 31 -35.85 -19.92 13.08
CA SER A 31 -36.41 -18.67 13.58
C SER A 31 -35.44 -17.93 14.51
N PHE A 32 -34.70 -18.67 15.34
CA PHE A 32 -33.65 -18.12 16.20
C PHE A 32 -32.56 -17.47 15.35
N LEU A 33 -32.10 -18.14 14.30
CA LEU A 33 -31.05 -17.62 13.41
C LEU A 33 -31.55 -16.44 12.56
N ASP A 34 -32.78 -16.45 12.07
CA ASP A 34 -33.36 -15.28 11.39
C ASP A 34 -33.36 -14.07 12.36
N ALA A 35 -33.82 -14.24 13.60
CA ALA A 35 -33.83 -13.17 14.60
C ALA A 35 -32.43 -12.73 15.05
N PHE A 36 -31.47 -13.67 15.13
CA PHE A 36 -30.08 -13.39 15.46
C PHE A 36 -29.43 -12.44 14.45
N PHE A 37 -29.66 -12.67 13.16
CA PHE A 37 -29.14 -11.83 12.09
C PHE A 37 -29.80 -10.43 12.06
N GLU A 38 -31.08 -10.33 12.41
CA GLU A 38 -31.80 -9.05 12.54
C GLU A 38 -31.26 -8.15 13.67
N VAL A 39 -30.57 -8.71 14.66
CA VAL A 39 -29.84 -7.94 15.68
C VAL A 39 -28.80 -7.02 15.02
N PHE A 40 -28.20 -7.47 13.93
CA PHE A 40 -27.19 -6.73 13.16
C PHE A 40 -27.78 -5.96 11.97
N GLY A 41 -29.11 -6.00 11.78
CA GLY A 41 -29.79 -5.33 10.67
C GLY A 41 -29.53 -5.96 9.31
N VAL A 42 -29.04 -7.21 9.28
CA VAL A 42 -28.79 -7.95 8.06
C VAL A 42 -29.81 -9.08 7.96
N PRO A 43 -30.76 -9.04 7.02
CA PRO A 43 -31.67 -10.17 6.84
C PRO A 43 -30.87 -11.40 6.42
N ARG A 44 -30.91 -12.47 7.22
CA ARG A 44 -30.19 -13.74 6.96
C ARG A 44 -30.42 -14.26 5.55
N ARG A 45 -31.62 -14.02 4.99
CA ARG A 45 -32.06 -14.37 3.63
C ARG A 45 -31.26 -13.72 2.51
N ARG A 46 -30.53 -12.65 2.79
CA ARG A 46 -29.66 -11.98 1.83
C ARG A 46 -28.23 -12.53 1.80
N VAL A 47 -27.80 -13.25 2.84
CA VAL A 47 -26.38 -13.59 3.05
C VAL A 47 -26.13 -15.08 3.27
N ALA A 48 -27.11 -15.81 3.78
CA ALA A 48 -26.92 -17.18 4.21
C ALA A 48 -28.05 -18.12 3.80
N THR A 49 -27.66 -19.36 3.50
CA THR A 49 -28.55 -20.43 3.07
C THR A 49 -28.70 -21.46 4.18
N PHE A 50 -29.94 -21.82 4.51
CA PHE A 50 -30.21 -22.91 5.44
C PHE A 50 -30.02 -24.28 4.75
N GLU A 51 -29.69 -25.29 5.55
CA GLU A 51 -29.86 -26.68 5.17
C GLU A 51 -29.03 -27.10 3.93
N THR A 52 -27.83 -26.52 3.79
CA THR A 52 -26.92 -26.74 2.66
C THR A 52 -26.38 -28.16 2.66
N LYS A 53 -26.54 -28.89 1.56
CA LYS A 53 -26.03 -30.26 1.40
C LYS A 53 -24.55 -30.24 1.07
N VAL A 54 -23.77 -31.04 1.79
CA VAL A 54 -22.31 -31.12 1.62
C VAL A 54 -21.84 -32.56 1.77
N ALA A 55 -20.92 -32.99 0.91
CA ALA A 55 -20.30 -34.30 1.02
C ALA A 55 -19.29 -34.32 2.18
N LYS A 56 -19.43 -35.26 3.12
CA LYS A 56 -18.43 -35.46 4.19
C LYS A 56 -17.26 -36.32 3.69
N ALA A 57 -16.13 -36.25 4.38
CA ALA A 57 -14.90 -37.02 4.09
C ALA A 57 -15.12 -38.54 3.93
N GLU A 58 -16.17 -39.11 4.54
CA GLU A 58 -16.50 -40.54 4.48
C GLU A 58 -17.56 -40.92 3.42
N GLY A 59 -17.90 -40.02 2.49
CA GLY A 59 -18.91 -40.30 1.44
C GLY A 59 -20.36 -40.32 1.95
N ARG A 60 -20.61 -39.78 3.15
CA ARG A 60 -21.95 -39.58 3.72
C ARG A 60 -22.40 -38.14 3.47
N ASP A 61 -23.66 -37.96 3.08
CA ASP A 61 -24.25 -36.62 2.92
C ASP A 61 -24.47 -35.97 4.29
N GLY A 62 -23.95 -34.76 4.44
CA GLY A 62 -24.15 -33.88 5.57
C GLY A 62 -25.06 -32.71 5.23
N ARG A 63 -25.67 -32.10 6.25
CA ARG A 63 -26.51 -30.91 6.08
C ARG A 63 -26.10 -29.86 7.09
N ILE A 64 -25.55 -28.75 6.59
CA ILE A 64 -25.19 -27.59 7.41
C ILE A 64 -26.46 -26.85 7.77
N ASP A 65 -26.64 -26.51 9.05
CA ASP A 65 -27.82 -25.77 9.48
C ASP A 65 -27.90 -24.41 8.79
N LEU A 66 -26.84 -23.59 8.86
CA LEU A 66 -26.73 -22.34 8.12
C LEU A 66 -25.31 -22.14 7.58
N LEU A 67 -25.22 -21.81 6.29
CA LEU A 67 -23.97 -21.46 5.63
C LEU A 67 -24.06 -20.07 4.99
N TRP A 68 -23.21 -19.17 5.46
CA TRP A 68 -22.78 -17.97 4.75
C TRP A 68 -21.41 -18.28 4.13
N LYS A 69 -21.39 -18.51 2.81
CA LYS A 69 -20.18 -18.93 2.08
C LYS A 69 -19.00 -17.99 2.35
N GLY A 70 -17.84 -18.54 2.65
CA GLY A 70 -16.63 -17.78 2.95
C GLY A 70 -16.61 -17.07 4.31
N ILE A 71 -17.75 -16.91 4.99
CA ILE A 71 -17.84 -16.08 6.20
C ILE A 71 -18.20 -16.89 7.43
N LEU A 72 -19.40 -17.49 7.50
CA LEU A 72 -19.92 -18.08 8.73
C LEU A 72 -20.62 -19.41 8.46
N LEU A 73 -20.22 -20.44 9.20
CA LEU A 73 -20.96 -21.69 9.33
C LEU A 73 -21.56 -21.78 10.72
N VAL A 74 -22.86 -22.09 10.79
CA VAL A 74 -23.55 -22.29 12.06
C VAL A 74 -24.06 -23.72 12.16
N GLU A 75 -23.83 -24.34 13.32
CA GLU A 75 -24.41 -25.62 13.69
C GLU A 75 -25.14 -25.46 15.03
N MET A 76 -26.43 -25.78 15.04
CA MET A 76 -27.30 -25.69 16.20
C MET A 76 -27.46 -27.06 16.86
N LYS A 77 -27.70 -27.06 18.17
CA LYS A 77 -28.12 -28.25 18.91
C LYS A 77 -29.30 -27.93 19.81
N SER A 78 -30.06 -28.95 20.20
CA SER A 78 -31.09 -28.77 21.23
C SER A 78 -30.45 -28.37 22.57
N ARG A 79 -31.17 -27.65 23.42
CA ARG A 79 -30.62 -27.07 24.66
C ARG A 79 -30.00 -28.10 25.60
N GLY A 80 -28.80 -27.79 26.12
CA GLY A 80 -28.02 -28.65 27.01
C GLY A 80 -27.25 -29.77 26.30
N LYS A 81 -27.21 -29.78 24.96
CA LYS A 81 -26.43 -30.75 24.19
C LYS A 81 -24.98 -30.27 24.01
N ASP A 82 -24.12 -31.24 23.68
CA ASP A 82 -22.68 -31.05 23.54
C ASP A 82 -22.32 -30.18 22.31
N LEU A 83 -21.73 -29.02 22.59
CA LEU A 83 -21.24 -28.07 21.58
C LEU A 83 -19.90 -28.46 20.96
N ASP A 84 -19.07 -29.28 21.64
CA ASP A 84 -17.82 -29.78 21.07
C ASP A 84 -18.11 -30.76 19.94
N ARG A 85 -19.17 -31.56 20.10
CA ARG A 85 -19.68 -32.42 19.02
C ARG A 85 -20.22 -31.60 17.85
N ALA A 86 -20.90 -30.48 18.11
CA ALA A 86 -21.37 -29.57 17.05
C ALA A 86 -20.20 -28.94 16.28
N LEU A 87 -19.14 -28.54 16.99
CA LEU A 87 -17.93 -28.01 16.36
C LEU A 87 -17.23 -29.04 15.48
N GLN A 88 -17.08 -30.29 15.96
CA GLN A 88 -16.49 -31.36 15.16
C GLN A 88 -17.32 -31.61 13.89
N GLN A 89 -18.64 -31.66 14.03
CA GLN A 89 -19.56 -31.81 12.90
C GLN A 89 -19.40 -30.68 11.87
N ALA A 90 -19.25 -29.42 12.32
CA ALA A 90 -18.99 -28.28 11.45
C ALA A 90 -17.69 -28.44 10.65
N LYS A 91 -16.60 -28.88 11.31
CA LYS A 91 -15.30 -29.13 10.67
C LYS A 91 -15.32 -30.27 9.67
N ASP A 92 -16.11 -31.32 9.94
CA ASP A 92 -16.23 -32.48 9.04
C ASP A 92 -16.86 -32.14 7.67
N TYR A 93 -17.50 -30.98 7.53
CA TYR A 93 -18.04 -30.51 6.25
C TYR A 93 -16.98 -29.89 5.33
N PHE A 94 -15.83 -29.46 5.85
CA PHE A 94 -14.85 -28.67 5.12
C PHE A 94 -14.37 -29.33 3.82
N PRO A 95 -14.10 -30.64 3.77
CA PRO A 95 -13.67 -31.31 2.54
C PRO A 95 -14.69 -31.25 1.38
N GLY A 96 -15.97 -31.02 1.67
CA GLY A 96 -17.01 -30.88 0.65
C GLY A 96 -17.39 -29.44 0.32
N ILE A 97 -16.77 -28.46 0.97
CA ILE A 97 -16.91 -27.04 0.66
C ILE A 97 -15.77 -26.67 -0.30
N LYS A 98 -16.06 -25.92 -1.36
CA LYS A 98 -15.00 -25.41 -2.25
C LYS A 98 -14.04 -24.55 -1.44
N ASP A 99 -12.74 -24.61 -1.72
CA ASP A 99 -11.72 -23.85 -0.96
C ASP A 99 -12.07 -22.36 -0.80
N ARG A 100 -12.63 -21.72 -1.84
CA ARG A 100 -13.07 -20.30 -1.83
C ARG A 100 -14.33 -19.99 -0.99
N ASP A 101 -15.05 -21.03 -0.59
CA ASP A 101 -16.31 -20.95 0.16
C ASP A 101 -16.14 -21.41 1.62
N VAL A 102 -14.95 -21.87 2.00
CA VAL A 102 -14.62 -22.26 3.38
C VAL A 102 -14.81 -21.05 4.31
N PRO A 103 -15.61 -21.17 5.38
CA PRO A 103 -15.95 -20.05 6.25
C PRO A 103 -14.78 -19.62 7.15
N CYS A 104 -14.63 -18.32 7.40
CA CYS A 104 -13.68 -17.79 8.40
C CYS A 104 -14.13 -18.04 9.85
N TYR A 105 -15.45 -18.15 10.09
CA TYR A 105 -16.05 -18.34 11.42
C TYR A 105 -16.89 -19.61 11.51
N ILE A 106 -16.85 -20.25 12.68
CA ILE A 106 -17.83 -21.26 13.07
C ILE A 106 -18.57 -20.77 14.31
N MET A 107 -19.90 -20.74 14.26
CA MET A 107 -20.73 -20.56 15.44
C MET A 107 -21.43 -21.87 15.80
N VAL A 108 -21.36 -22.25 17.07
CA VAL A 108 -22.18 -23.35 17.60
C VAL A 108 -23.00 -22.84 18.76
N SER A 109 -24.26 -23.28 18.83
CA SER A 109 -25.17 -22.84 19.88
C SER A 109 -26.19 -23.93 20.22
N ASP A 110 -26.54 -24.00 21.51
CA ASP A 110 -27.61 -24.84 22.04
C ASP A 110 -28.79 -23.97 22.54
N PHE A 111 -28.94 -22.75 22.00
CA PHE A 111 -29.83 -21.68 22.47
C PHE A 111 -29.45 -21.05 23.81
N ALA A 112 -28.79 -21.76 24.74
CA ALA A 112 -28.40 -21.22 26.03
C ALA A 112 -26.98 -20.66 26.02
N GLN A 113 -26.07 -21.33 25.32
CA GLN A 113 -24.68 -20.95 25.12
C GLN A 113 -24.44 -20.67 23.65
N ILE A 114 -23.57 -19.69 23.37
CA ILE A 114 -23.05 -19.39 22.04
C ILE A 114 -21.53 -19.48 22.12
N ARG A 115 -20.93 -20.25 21.22
CA ARG A 115 -19.48 -20.27 20.98
C ARG A 115 -19.21 -19.82 19.56
N LEU A 116 -18.40 -18.78 19.41
CA LEU A 116 -17.88 -18.33 18.13
C LEU A 116 -16.39 -18.66 18.05
N TYR A 117 -16.01 -19.37 17.00
CA TYR A 117 -14.63 -19.70 16.66
C TYR A 117 -14.20 -18.85 15.47
N ASP A 118 -13.12 -18.11 15.64
CA ASP A 118 -12.40 -17.42 14.59
C ASP A 118 -11.27 -18.34 14.12
N LEU A 119 -11.38 -18.89 12.91
CA LEU A 119 -10.45 -19.90 12.41
C LEU A 119 -9.12 -19.30 11.94
N GLU A 120 -9.10 -18.00 11.65
CA GLU A 120 -7.90 -17.30 11.21
C GLU A 120 -7.03 -16.92 12.39
N GLU A 121 -7.64 -16.32 13.42
CA GLU A 121 -6.92 -15.89 14.64
C GLU A 121 -6.79 -17.00 15.68
N ASN A 122 -7.44 -18.16 15.43
CA ASN A 122 -7.56 -19.26 16.37
C ASN A 122 -8.10 -18.81 17.75
N ALA A 123 -9.05 -17.88 17.72
CA ALA A 123 -9.68 -17.28 18.90
C ALA A 123 -11.07 -17.86 19.13
N VAL A 124 -11.48 -17.93 20.40
CA VAL A 124 -12.79 -18.46 20.81
C VAL A 124 -13.46 -17.49 21.77
N VAL A 125 -14.72 -17.18 21.50
CA VAL A 125 -15.58 -16.39 22.38
C VAL A 125 -16.77 -17.24 22.78
N GLU A 126 -16.90 -17.53 24.08
CA GLU A 126 -18.00 -18.32 24.66
C GLU A 126 -18.74 -17.49 25.69
N PHE A 127 -20.07 -17.49 25.61
CA PHE A 127 -20.93 -16.76 26.55
C PHE A 127 -22.35 -17.32 26.58
N ALA A 128 -23.01 -17.11 27.71
CA ALA A 128 -24.43 -17.41 27.87
C ALA A 128 -25.27 -16.40 27.08
N LEU A 129 -26.39 -16.84 26.49
CA LEU A 129 -27.26 -15.98 25.66
C LEU A 129 -27.64 -14.67 26.37
N VAL A 130 -27.88 -14.70 27.67
CA VAL A 130 -28.21 -13.51 28.49
C VAL A 130 -27.13 -12.42 28.43
N ASP A 131 -25.88 -12.78 28.19
CA ASP A 131 -24.74 -11.87 28.09
C ASP A 131 -24.45 -11.44 26.65
N PHE A 132 -25.26 -11.83 25.66
CA PHE A 132 -24.99 -11.54 24.24
C PHE A 132 -24.74 -10.06 23.96
N TYR A 133 -25.48 -9.14 24.61
CA TYR A 133 -25.28 -7.70 24.48
C TYR A 133 -23.87 -7.22 24.88
N LYS A 134 -23.14 -7.96 25.73
CA LYS A 134 -21.74 -7.68 26.09
C LYS A 134 -20.75 -8.15 25.02
N HIS A 135 -21.17 -9.10 24.18
CA HIS A 135 -20.31 -9.80 23.22
C HIS A 135 -20.64 -9.50 21.75
N VAL A 136 -21.57 -8.58 21.46
CA VAL A 136 -21.96 -8.21 20.08
C VAL A 136 -20.79 -7.80 19.19
N GLN A 137 -19.71 -7.27 19.77
CA GLN A 137 -18.50 -6.89 19.04
C GLN A 137 -17.81 -8.10 18.37
N ALA A 138 -17.88 -9.29 18.96
CA ALA A 138 -17.34 -10.52 18.36
C ALA A 138 -18.05 -10.88 17.04
N PHE A 139 -19.26 -10.35 16.83
CA PHE A 139 -20.08 -10.56 15.64
C PHE A 139 -20.16 -9.32 14.74
N GLY A 140 -19.26 -8.35 14.95
CA GLY A 140 -19.23 -7.11 14.16
C GLY A 140 -19.08 -7.35 12.66
N PHE A 141 -18.50 -8.48 12.25
CA PHE A 141 -18.41 -8.87 10.84
C PHE A 141 -19.78 -9.00 10.16
N ILE A 142 -20.83 -9.36 10.90
CA ILE A 142 -22.19 -9.45 10.36
C ILE A 142 -22.70 -8.06 9.99
N ALA A 143 -22.44 -7.06 10.85
CA ALA A 143 -22.81 -5.67 10.62
C ALA A 143 -21.79 -4.88 9.76
N GLY A 144 -20.68 -5.50 9.36
CA GLY A 144 -19.61 -4.86 8.58
C GLY A 144 -18.58 -4.06 9.38
N TYR A 145 -18.55 -4.18 10.71
CA TYR A 145 -17.65 -3.44 11.62
C TYR A 145 -16.25 -4.04 11.79
N GLN A 146 -15.79 -4.92 10.89
CA GLN A 146 -14.47 -5.52 11.06
C GLN A 146 -13.33 -4.63 10.56
N THR A 147 -12.50 -4.19 11.49
CA THR A 147 -11.18 -3.62 11.25
C THR A 147 -10.15 -4.45 12.00
N ARG A 148 -9.46 -5.34 11.28
CA ARG A 148 -8.35 -6.13 11.85
C ARG A 148 -7.01 -5.41 11.69
N HIS A 149 -6.05 -5.81 12.52
CA HIS A 149 -4.74 -5.17 12.65
C HIS A 149 -3.91 -5.21 11.36
N TYR A 150 -3.35 -4.05 11.01
CA TYR A 150 -2.41 -3.87 9.91
C TYR A 150 -1.06 -4.50 10.24
N GLY A 151 -0.58 -5.40 9.37
CA GLY A 151 0.73 -6.04 9.47
C GLY A 151 1.39 -6.23 8.09
N GLN A 152 2.72 -6.28 8.07
CA GLN A 152 3.54 -6.35 6.84
C GLN A 152 3.49 -7.70 6.10
N GLU A 153 2.85 -8.72 6.64
CA GLU A 153 2.98 -10.11 6.17
C GLU A 153 1.64 -10.86 6.11
N ASP A 154 0.58 -10.25 5.59
CA ASP A 154 -0.65 -11.01 5.34
C ASP A 154 -0.51 -11.84 4.04
N PRO A 155 -0.55 -13.19 4.08
CA PRO A 155 -0.51 -14.03 2.88
C PRO A 155 -1.62 -13.72 1.87
N ILE A 156 -2.73 -13.12 2.33
CA ILE A 156 -3.84 -12.68 1.49
C ILE A 156 -3.36 -11.62 0.50
N ASN A 157 -2.46 -10.72 0.91
CA ASN A 157 -1.97 -9.63 0.08
C ASN A 157 -1.24 -10.13 -1.17
N ILE A 158 -0.41 -11.17 -1.03
CA ILE A 158 0.33 -11.77 -2.14
C ILE A 158 -0.63 -12.44 -3.11
N LYS A 159 -1.57 -13.25 -2.60
CA LYS A 159 -2.56 -13.95 -3.43
C LYS A 159 -3.47 -12.97 -4.17
N ALA A 160 -3.86 -11.88 -3.52
CA ALA A 160 -4.69 -10.83 -4.10
C ALA A 160 -3.99 -10.15 -5.30
N CYS A 161 -2.73 -9.76 -5.13
CA CYS A 161 -1.93 -9.20 -6.21
C CYS A 161 -1.72 -10.19 -7.37
N GLU A 162 -1.44 -11.46 -7.07
CA GLU A 162 -1.29 -12.51 -8.08
C GLU A 162 -2.57 -12.67 -8.92
N ARG A 163 -3.75 -12.73 -8.28
CA ARG A 163 -5.02 -12.89 -9.01
C ARG A 163 -5.36 -11.71 -9.91
N LEU A 164 -5.15 -10.48 -9.44
CA LEU A 164 -5.36 -9.28 -10.26
C LEU A 164 -4.31 -9.17 -11.37
N GLY A 165 -3.06 -9.57 -11.13
CA GLY A 165 -2.01 -9.63 -12.16
C GLY A 165 -2.36 -10.61 -13.28
N LEU A 166 -2.84 -11.81 -12.95
CA LEU A 166 -3.31 -12.78 -13.95
C LEU A 166 -4.51 -12.24 -14.76
N LEU A 167 -5.44 -11.54 -14.11
CA LEU A 167 -6.57 -10.92 -14.79
C LEU A 167 -6.12 -9.78 -15.73
N HIS A 168 -5.16 -8.97 -15.31
CA HIS A 168 -4.52 -7.95 -16.14
C HIS A 168 -3.92 -8.58 -17.40
N ASP A 169 -3.06 -9.57 -17.24
CA ASP A 169 -2.34 -10.20 -18.36
C ASP A 169 -3.31 -10.83 -19.36
N ALA A 170 -4.34 -11.51 -18.86
CA ALA A 170 -5.38 -12.07 -19.72
C ALA A 170 -6.12 -10.99 -20.53
N LEU A 171 -6.41 -9.82 -19.94
CA LEU A 171 -7.06 -8.71 -20.66
C LEU A 171 -6.14 -8.11 -21.73
N VAL A 172 -4.84 -8.02 -21.46
CA VAL A 172 -3.81 -7.61 -22.43
C VAL A 172 -3.78 -8.57 -23.61
N GLU A 173 -3.83 -9.89 -23.39
CA GLU A 173 -3.85 -10.89 -24.45
C GLU A 173 -5.08 -10.76 -25.38
N LEU A 174 -6.22 -10.28 -24.85
CA LEU A 174 -7.41 -9.97 -25.65
C LEU A 174 -7.37 -8.58 -26.33
N GLY A 175 -6.29 -7.82 -26.13
CA GLY A 175 -6.10 -6.50 -26.71
C GLY A 175 -6.75 -5.35 -25.94
N TYR A 176 -7.24 -5.57 -24.71
CA TYR A 176 -7.70 -4.51 -23.83
C TYR A 176 -6.50 -3.95 -23.06
N VAL A 177 -5.93 -2.85 -23.53
CA VAL A 177 -4.62 -2.32 -23.10
C VAL A 177 -4.67 -0.82 -22.85
N GLY A 178 -3.60 -0.28 -22.26
CA GLY A 178 -3.45 1.16 -22.09
C GLY A 178 -4.40 1.73 -21.04
N HIS A 179 -4.76 3.00 -21.19
CA HIS A 179 -5.55 3.77 -20.22
C HIS A 179 -6.79 3.02 -19.72
N GLU A 180 -7.55 2.43 -20.65
CA GLU A 180 -8.79 1.75 -20.37
C GLU A 180 -8.61 0.55 -19.43
N LEU A 181 -7.57 -0.26 -19.65
CA LEU A 181 -7.23 -1.40 -18.80
C LEU A 181 -6.93 -0.95 -17.37
N GLU A 182 -6.11 0.09 -17.24
CA GLU A 182 -5.63 0.58 -15.95
C GLU A 182 -6.77 1.13 -15.10
N VAL A 183 -7.65 1.93 -15.69
CA VAL A 183 -8.85 2.43 -15.02
C VAL A 183 -9.81 1.27 -14.68
N HIS A 184 -9.95 0.27 -15.57
CA HIS A 184 -10.81 -0.89 -15.34
C HIS A 184 -10.34 -1.73 -14.13
N LEU A 185 -9.04 -2.01 -14.04
CA LEU A 185 -8.48 -2.76 -12.91
C LEU A 185 -8.58 -2.01 -11.60
N VAL A 186 -8.34 -0.70 -11.60
CA VAL A 186 -8.53 0.14 -10.41
C VAL A 186 -9.99 0.12 -9.93
N ARG A 187 -10.96 0.11 -10.85
CA ARG A 187 -12.39 -0.02 -10.52
C ARG A 187 -12.73 -1.38 -9.93
N LEU A 188 -12.17 -2.46 -10.48
CA LEU A 188 -12.35 -3.80 -9.93
C LEU A 188 -11.73 -3.90 -8.54
N LEU A 189 -10.52 -3.38 -8.35
CA LEU A 189 -9.85 -3.28 -7.05
C LEU A 189 -10.72 -2.54 -6.03
N PHE A 190 -11.32 -1.41 -6.43
CA PHE A 190 -12.27 -0.69 -5.58
C PHE A 190 -13.48 -1.56 -5.23
N CYS A 191 -14.10 -2.23 -6.20
CA CYS A 191 -15.26 -3.09 -5.95
C CYS A 191 -14.94 -4.24 -5.00
N LEU A 192 -13.78 -4.89 -5.16
CA LEU A 192 -13.31 -5.97 -4.29
C LEU A 192 -13.13 -5.46 -2.84
N PHE A 193 -12.46 -4.33 -2.67
CA PHE A 193 -12.33 -3.69 -1.36
C PHE A 193 -13.68 -3.28 -0.76
N ALA A 194 -14.54 -2.67 -1.56
CA ALA A 194 -15.84 -2.19 -1.13
C ALA A 194 -16.75 -3.33 -0.65
N ASP A 195 -16.59 -4.52 -1.24
CA ASP A 195 -17.37 -5.72 -0.91
C ASP A 195 -17.07 -6.26 0.48
N ASP A 196 -15.86 -6.03 0.99
CA ASP A 196 -15.41 -6.51 2.30
C ASP A 196 -15.40 -5.44 3.40
N THR A 197 -15.57 -4.17 3.06
CA THR A 197 -15.39 -3.04 4.00
C THR A 197 -16.66 -2.29 4.33
N SER A 198 -17.84 -2.90 4.18
CA SER A 198 -19.17 -2.30 4.44
C SER A 198 -19.56 -1.13 3.53
N ILE A 199 -18.78 -0.84 2.48
CA ILE A 199 -19.20 0.09 1.43
C ILE A 199 -20.35 -0.55 0.65
N PHE A 200 -20.17 -1.79 0.20
CA PHE A 200 -21.26 -2.59 -0.35
C PHE A 200 -21.93 -3.37 0.77
N THR A 201 -23.27 -3.36 0.77
CA THR A 201 -24.07 -4.02 1.79
C THR A 201 -25.12 -4.92 1.13
N PRO A 202 -25.25 -6.19 1.55
CA PRO A 202 -24.45 -6.87 2.57
C PRO A 202 -23.01 -7.17 2.10
N ARG A 203 -22.13 -7.60 3.04
CA ARG A 203 -20.79 -8.09 2.69
C ARG A 203 -20.88 -9.22 1.66
N GLY A 204 -20.05 -9.16 0.63
CA GLY A 204 -20.08 -10.13 -0.48
C GLY A 204 -21.12 -9.84 -1.57
N ALA A 205 -21.80 -8.69 -1.54
CA ALA A 205 -22.82 -8.31 -2.53
C ALA A 205 -22.27 -8.24 -3.97
N PHE A 206 -21.05 -7.73 -4.18
CA PHE A 206 -20.42 -7.70 -5.50
C PHE A 206 -20.09 -9.11 -5.98
N ARG A 207 -19.47 -9.94 -5.13
CA ARG A 207 -19.19 -11.34 -5.43
C ARG A 207 -20.46 -12.10 -5.80
N ASP A 208 -21.51 -12.00 -4.97
CA ASP A 208 -22.78 -12.67 -5.19
C ASP A 208 -23.47 -12.18 -6.47
N TRP A 209 -23.39 -10.87 -6.75
CA TRP A 209 -23.94 -10.30 -7.97
C TRP A 209 -23.21 -10.83 -9.21
N VAL A 210 -21.87 -10.91 -9.19
CA VAL A 210 -21.10 -11.53 -10.28
C VAL A 210 -21.47 -13.01 -10.41
N GLU A 211 -21.51 -13.77 -9.32
CA GLU A 211 -21.80 -15.22 -9.35
C GLU A 211 -23.21 -15.52 -9.89
N LEU A 212 -24.22 -14.73 -9.50
CA LEU A 212 -25.64 -14.99 -9.80
C LEU A 212 -26.14 -14.33 -11.09
N ARG A 213 -25.55 -13.22 -11.54
CA ARG A 213 -26.10 -12.40 -12.64
C ARG A 213 -25.27 -12.48 -13.92
N THR A 214 -24.11 -13.12 -13.87
CA THR A 214 -23.23 -13.28 -15.04
C THR A 214 -23.13 -14.74 -15.48
N ALA A 215 -23.07 -14.97 -16.78
CA ALA A 215 -22.97 -16.28 -17.39
C ALA A 215 -21.64 -16.95 -17.03
N GLU A 216 -21.66 -18.27 -16.81
CA GLU A 216 -20.47 -19.03 -16.41
C GLU A 216 -19.35 -19.00 -17.46
N ASP A 217 -19.69 -18.79 -18.73
CA ASP A 217 -18.75 -18.64 -19.84
C ASP A 217 -18.07 -17.25 -19.90
N GLY A 218 -18.49 -16.30 -19.05
CA GLY A 218 -17.96 -14.93 -18.99
C GLY A 218 -18.52 -13.97 -20.04
N SER A 219 -19.35 -14.45 -20.97
CA SER A 219 -19.75 -13.71 -22.18
C SER A 219 -20.47 -12.37 -21.91
N ASN A 220 -21.21 -12.27 -20.80
CA ASN A 220 -21.96 -11.07 -20.44
C ASN A 220 -21.33 -10.25 -19.28
N LEU A 221 -20.16 -10.66 -18.76
CA LEU A 221 -19.57 -10.04 -17.58
C LEU A 221 -19.17 -8.58 -17.82
N ALA A 222 -18.48 -8.27 -18.91
CA ALA A 222 -18.07 -6.89 -19.22
C ALA A 222 -19.26 -5.91 -19.38
N PRO A 223 -20.29 -6.19 -20.19
CA PRO A 223 -21.48 -5.34 -20.27
C PRO A 223 -22.15 -5.12 -18.90
N MET A 224 -22.19 -6.16 -18.06
CA MET A 224 -22.73 -6.06 -16.70
C MET A 224 -21.86 -5.16 -15.82
N LEU A 225 -20.53 -5.32 -15.83
CA LEU A 225 -19.62 -4.45 -15.08
C LEU A 225 -19.74 -2.99 -15.52
N CYS A 226 -19.84 -2.72 -16.83
CA CYS A 226 -20.09 -1.37 -17.34
C CYS A 226 -21.38 -0.77 -16.76
N HIS A 227 -22.46 -1.55 -16.69
CA HIS A 227 -23.70 -1.10 -16.08
C HIS A 227 -23.53 -0.82 -14.57
N LEU A 228 -22.85 -1.71 -13.84
CA LEU A 228 -22.55 -1.50 -12.43
C LEU A 228 -21.74 -0.21 -12.22
N PHE A 229 -20.68 0.02 -13.01
CA PHE A 229 -19.86 1.24 -12.91
C PHE A 229 -20.68 2.52 -13.16
N GLN A 230 -21.65 2.47 -14.07
CA GLN A 230 -22.60 3.58 -14.25
C GLN A 230 -23.48 3.78 -13.02
N ILE A 231 -23.97 2.71 -12.38
CA ILE A 231 -24.76 2.81 -11.14
C ILE A 231 -23.94 3.40 -9.98
N LEU A 232 -22.67 3.00 -9.84
CA LEU A 232 -21.74 3.55 -8.85
C LEU A 232 -21.43 5.04 -9.09
N ASN A 233 -21.63 5.53 -10.33
CA ASN A 233 -21.52 6.94 -10.72
C ASN A 233 -22.86 7.68 -10.84
N THR A 234 -23.98 7.03 -10.51
CA THR A 234 -25.32 7.65 -10.62
C THR A 234 -25.92 7.89 -9.23
N PRO A 235 -26.15 9.16 -8.82
CA PRO A 235 -26.83 9.47 -7.57
C PRO A 235 -28.16 8.73 -7.46
N GLU A 236 -28.50 8.25 -6.26
CA GLU A 236 -29.69 7.39 -6.04
C GLU A 236 -30.98 8.03 -6.57
N ASN A 237 -31.16 9.33 -6.38
CA ASN A 237 -32.32 10.10 -6.85
C ASN A 237 -32.39 10.29 -8.37
N LYS A 238 -31.33 9.97 -9.12
CA LYS A 238 -31.26 10.02 -10.59
C LYS A 238 -31.36 8.63 -11.22
N ARG A 239 -31.43 7.56 -10.43
CA ARG A 239 -31.57 6.19 -10.94
C ARG A 239 -32.95 5.96 -11.52
N LEU A 240 -33.05 5.05 -12.49
CA LEU A 240 -34.31 4.67 -13.12
C LEU A 240 -35.21 3.92 -12.12
N LYS A 241 -36.51 4.20 -12.11
CA LYS A 241 -37.47 3.58 -11.17
C LYS A 241 -37.66 2.07 -11.37
N GLY A 242 -37.33 1.55 -12.56
CA GLY A 242 -37.36 0.12 -12.87
C GLY A 242 -35.99 -0.56 -12.75
N LEU A 243 -35.01 0.09 -12.11
CA LEU A 243 -33.71 -0.52 -11.85
C LEU A 243 -33.89 -1.75 -10.95
N ASP A 244 -33.19 -2.82 -11.30
CA ASP A 244 -33.16 -4.05 -10.50
C ASP A 244 -32.76 -3.76 -9.04
N GLU A 245 -33.44 -4.41 -8.08
CA GLU A 245 -33.25 -4.15 -6.65
C GLU A 245 -31.82 -4.43 -6.16
N GLN A 246 -31.15 -5.45 -6.71
CA GLN A 246 -29.78 -5.79 -6.33
C GLN A 246 -28.80 -4.73 -6.83
N LEU A 247 -29.00 -4.22 -8.07
CA LEU A 247 -28.23 -3.09 -8.59
C LEU A 247 -28.52 -1.79 -7.83
N ALA A 248 -29.78 -1.55 -7.49
CA ALA A 248 -30.19 -0.36 -6.74
C ALA A 248 -29.59 -0.33 -5.32
N ALA A 249 -29.23 -1.49 -4.75
CA ALA A 249 -28.60 -1.59 -3.44
C ALA A 249 -27.13 -1.13 -3.41
N PHE A 250 -26.43 -1.08 -4.55
CA PHE A 250 -25.07 -0.54 -4.59
C PHE A 250 -25.12 0.98 -4.37
N PRO A 251 -24.27 1.53 -3.47
CA PRO A 251 -24.30 2.95 -3.16
C PRO A 251 -23.81 3.80 -4.33
N TYR A 252 -24.09 5.10 -4.23
CA TYR A 252 -23.41 6.08 -5.06
C TYR A 252 -22.03 6.40 -4.49
N ILE A 253 -20.96 6.23 -5.28
CA ILE A 253 -19.57 6.40 -4.85
C ILE A 253 -19.02 7.77 -5.29
N ASN A 254 -18.97 7.98 -6.62
CA ASN A 254 -18.20 8.99 -7.35
C ASN A 254 -16.83 9.40 -6.75
N GLY A 255 -16.33 10.64 -6.86
CA GLY A 255 -14.91 10.95 -6.57
C GLY A 255 -13.97 10.71 -7.77
N GLN A 256 -14.51 10.87 -8.98
CA GLN A 256 -13.84 10.69 -10.28
C GLN A 256 -13.47 9.25 -10.68
N ILE A 257 -13.40 8.28 -9.75
CA ILE A 257 -13.05 6.87 -10.03
C ILE A 257 -13.94 6.26 -11.13
N PHE A 258 -15.26 6.48 -11.03
CA PHE A 258 -16.27 5.95 -11.96
C PHE A 258 -16.79 6.99 -12.97
N ALA A 259 -16.18 8.18 -13.04
CA ALA A 259 -16.72 9.29 -13.85
C ALA A 259 -16.57 9.04 -15.35
N GLU A 260 -15.47 8.41 -15.76
CA GLU A 260 -15.16 8.13 -17.16
C GLU A 260 -15.94 6.93 -17.69
N THR A 261 -16.47 7.05 -18.90
CA THR A 261 -17.05 5.92 -19.63
C THR A 261 -15.95 5.19 -20.39
N LEU A 262 -15.71 3.93 -20.05
CA LEU A 262 -14.71 3.09 -20.73
C LEU A 262 -15.35 2.25 -21.85
N PRO A 263 -14.58 1.92 -22.91
CA PRO A 263 -14.93 0.87 -23.85
C PRO A 263 -15.21 -0.46 -23.14
N VAL A 264 -16.15 -1.24 -23.67
CA VAL A 264 -16.53 -2.54 -23.11
C VAL A 264 -15.42 -3.56 -23.37
N ALA A 265 -14.92 -4.20 -22.31
CA ALA A 265 -13.95 -5.28 -22.41
C ALA A 265 -14.60 -6.60 -22.87
N ALA A 266 -13.81 -7.66 -23.03
CA ALA A 266 -14.30 -9.03 -23.21
C ALA A 266 -13.77 -9.90 -22.06
N PHE A 267 -14.59 -10.86 -21.60
CA PHE A 267 -14.21 -11.81 -20.55
C PHE A 267 -14.44 -13.24 -21.03
N THR A 268 -13.54 -14.13 -20.63
CA THR A 268 -13.67 -15.58 -20.78
C THR A 268 -14.16 -16.21 -19.47
N SER A 269 -14.48 -17.50 -19.53
CA SER A 269 -14.82 -18.29 -18.33
C SER A 269 -13.69 -18.28 -17.30
N GLU A 270 -12.43 -18.35 -17.77
CA GLU A 270 -11.24 -18.29 -16.93
C GLU A 270 -11.09 -16.93 -16.23
N MET A 271 -11.24 -15.83 -16.97
CA MET A 271 -11.19 -14.48 -16.39
C MET A 271 -12.30 -14.25 -15.36
N ARG A 272 -13.51 -14.76 -15.62
CA ARG A 272 -14.61 -14.73 -14.65
C ARG A 272 -14.25 -15.53 -13.38
N SER A 273 -13.61 -16.69 -13.54
CA SER A 273 -13.13 -17.48 -12.39
C SER A 273 -12.11 -16.71 -11.57
N LEU A 274 -11.12 -16.09 -12.23
CA LEU A 274 -10.10 -15.27 -11.57
C LEU A 274 -10.71 -14.11 -10.77
N LEU A 275 -11.71 -13.41 -11.32
CA LEU A 275 -12.42 -12.35 -10.60
C LEU A 275 -13.19 -12.88 -9.39
N LEU A 276 -13.87 -14.02 -9.50
CA LEU A 276 -14.59 -14.64 -8.38
C LEU A 276 -13.64 -15.18 -7.31
N GLU A 277 -12.47 -15.71 -7.70
CA GLU A 277 -11.42 -16.11 -6.77
C GLU A 277 -10.84 -14.91 -6.03
N ALA A 278 -10.58 -13.80 -6.75
CA ALA A 278 -10.18 -12.55 -6.14
C ALA A 278 -11.24 -12.04 -5.15
N ALA A 279 -12.52 -12.05 -5.53
CA ALA A 279 -13.63 -11.63 -4.69
C ALA A 279 -13.92 -12.54 -3.48
N ALA A 280 -13.26 -13.70 -3.39
CA ALA A 280 -13.35 -14.59 -2.23
C ALA A 280 -12.24 -14.33 -1.19
N LEU A 281 -11.24 -13.51 -1.52
CA LEU A 281 -10.21 -13.06 -0.58
C LEU A 281 -10.76 -11.95 0.33
N ASP A 282 -10.18 -11.75 1.51
CA ASP A 282 -10.58 -10.67 2.44
C ASP A 282 -9.82 -9.37 2.15
N TRP A 283 -10.44 -8.45 1.41
CA TRP A 283 -9.87 -7.15 1.04
C TRP A 283 -9.96 -6.10 2.15
N SER A 284 -10.51 -6.44 3.33
CA SER A 284 -10.53 -5.52 4.48
C SER A 284 -9.13 -5.30 5.08
N ARG A 285 -8.25 -6.30 4.94
CA ARG A 285 -6.89 -6.36 5.50
C ARG A 285 -5.82 -5.69 4.61
N ILE A 286 -6.23 -4.97 3.58
CA ILE A 286 -5.30 -4.43 2.58
C ILE A 286 -4.37 -3.39 3.18
N SER A 287 -3.07 -3.63 2.97
CA SER A 287 -2.00 -2.72 3.35
C SER A 287 -1.46 -1.97 2.11
N PRO A 288 -0.73 -0.86 2.31
CA PRO A 288 -0.05 -0.17 1.22
C PRO A 288 0.95 -1.03 0.43
N ALA A 289 1.38 -2.17 0.98
CA ALA A 289 2.23 -3.13 0.28
C ALA A 289 1.53 -3.80 -0.91
N ILE A 290 0.19 -3.95 -0.89
CA ILE A 290 -0.57 -4.47 -2.04
C ILE A 290 -0.46 -3.53 -3.23
N PHE A 291 -0.66 -2.23 -3.03
CA PHE A 291 -0.65 -1.27 -4.14
C PHE A 291 0.72 -1.26 -4.84
N GLY A 292 1.79 -1.33 -4.05
CA GLY A 292 3.14 -1.47 -4.56
C GLY A 292 3.38 -2.79 -5.30
N SER A 293 2.87 -3.89 -4.76
CA SER A 293 3.03 -5.23 -5.34
C SER A 293 2.22 -5.43 -6.61
N LEU A 294 0.96 -4.96 -6.64
CA LEU A 294 0.09 -4.96 -7.82
C LEU A 294 0.70 -4.13 -8.95
N PHE A 295 1.18 -2.93 -8.65
CA PHE A 295 1.88 -2.10 -9.62
C PHE A 295 3.12 -2.80 -10.18
N GLN A 296 3.88 -3.48 -9.34
CA GLN A 296 5.08 -4.18 -9.77
C GLN A 296 4.81 -5.47 -10.54
N SER A 297 3.70 -6.16 -10.27
CA SER A 297 3.36 -7.41 -10.95
C SER A 297 2.93 -7.19 -12.39
N VAL A 298 2.29 -6.04 -12.70
CA VAL A 298 1.83 -5.73 -14.06
C VAL A 298 2.92 -5.08 -14.93
N MET A 299 4.03 -4.63 -14.34
CA MET A 299 5.13 -4.00 -15.07
C MET A 299 6.19 -5.00 -15.55
N LEU A 300 6.65 -4.82 -16.80
CA LEU A 300 7.75 -5.62 -17.34
C LEU A 300 9.07 -5.33 -16.58
N PRO A 301 9.94 -6.35 -16.32
CA PRO A 301 11.17 -6.15 -15.55
C PRO A 301 12.14 -5.08 -16.10
N LYS A 302 12.16 -4.86 -17.42
CA LYS A 302 12.99 -3.83 -18.07
C LYS A 302 12.47 -2.42 -17.78
N GLU A 303 11.16 -2.23 -17.87
CA GLU A 303 10.47 -0.97 -17.55
C GLU A 303 10.63 -0.65 -16.07
N ARG A 304 10.47 -1.66 -15.21
CA ARG A 304 10.67 -1.54 -13.76
C ARG A 304 12.03 -0.93 -13.41
N ARG A 305 13.10 -1.39 -14.08
CA ARG A 305 14.47 -0.88 -13.86
C ARG A 305 14.69 0.50 -14.49
N GLN A 306 14.13 0.77 -15.67
CA GLN A 306 14.29 2.06 -16.35
C GLN A 306 13.56 3.21 -15.64
N LEU A 307 12.40 2.92 -15.05
CA LEU A 307 11.60 3.87 -14.30
C LEU A 307 12.01 3.95 -12.82
N GLY A 308 12.81 2.99 -12.34
CA GLY A 308 13.14 2.89 -10.91
C GLY A 308 11.92 2.57 -10.05
N ALA A 309 10.94 1.84 -10.62
CA ALA A 309 9.65 1.49 -10.03
C ALA A 309 9.78 0.47 -8.89
N HIS A 310 10.42 0.89 -7.80
CA HIS A 310 10.53 0.15 -6.55
C HIS A 310 9.68 0.84 -5.50
N TYR A 311 8.60 0.19 -5.06
CA TYR A 311 7.80 0.76 -3.98
C TYR A 311 8.61 0.81 -2.68
N THR A 312 8.21 1.74 -1.81
CA THR A 312 8.85 1.94 -0.50
C THR A 312 8.06 1.21 0.57
N THR A 313 8.74 0.38 1.34
CA THR A 313 8.16 -0.35 2.48
C THR A 313 7.75 0.60 3.59
N GLU A 314 6.75 0.22 4.38
CA GLU A 314 6.27 1.02 5.51
C GLU A 314 7.40 1.40 6.46
N THR A 315 8.27 0.44 6.82
CA THR A 315 9.44 0.67 7.68
C THR A 315 10.32 1.81 7.15
N ASN A 316 10.55 1.88 5.84
CA ASN A 316 11.38 2.93 5.25
C ASN A 316 10.63 4.26 5.11
N ILE A 317 9.31 4.25 4.91
CA ILE A 317 8.48 5.46 4.97
C ILE A 317 8.55 6.07 6.37
N LEU A 318 8.39 5.26 7.42
CA LEU A 318 8.43 5.72 8.81
C LEU A 318 9.79 6.31 9.20
N LYS A 319 10.91 5.76 8.70
CA LYS A 319 12.24 6.37 8.86
C LYS A 319 12.32 7.78 8.30
N LEU A 320 11.56 8.08 7.24
CA LEU A 320 11.55 9.40 6.61
C LEU A 320 10.56 10.35 7.29
N ILE A 321 9.30 9.93 7.49
CA ILE A 321 8.25 10.82 7.99
C ILE A 321 8.34 11.09 9.49
N GLY A 322 8.91 10.16 10.28
CA GLY A 322 9.20 10.28 11.71
C GLY A 322 9.92 11.60 12.03
N PRO A 323 11.20 11.74 11.65
CA PRO A 323 11.98 12.95 11.89
C PRO A 323 11.54 14.16 11.06
N LEU A 324 10.80 13.96 9.95
CA LEU A 324 10.33 15.07 9.12
C LEU A 324 9.22 15.87 9.80
N PHE A 325 8.21 15.19 10.36
CA PHE A 325 7.07 15.84 11.01
C PHE A 325 6.38 15.02 12.10
N LEU A 326 6.34 13.69 11.97
CA LEU A 326 5.48 12.85 12.80
C LEU A 326 5.92 12.85 14.28
N ASP A 327 7.22 12.78 14.55
CA ASP A 327 7.75 12.79 15.91
C ASP A 327 7.47 14.13 16.61
N GLU A 328 7.53 15.24 15.87
CA GLU A 328 7.23 16.58 16.37
C GLU A 328 5.75 16.70 16.74
N LEU A 329 4.85 16.20 15.88
CA LEU A 329 3.40 16.21 16.13
C LEU A 329 3.03 15.31 17.32
N ARG A 330 3.65 14.13 17.44
CA ARG A 330 3.47 13.23 18.59
C ARG A 330 3.97 13.89 19.88
N ALA A 331 5.12 14.56 19.85
CA ALA A 331 5.61 15.31 21.00
C ALA A 331 4.70 16.50 21.37
N GLU A 332 4.11 17.17 20.39
CA GLU A 332 3.11 18.22 20.62
C GLU A 332 1.82 17.68 21.25
N PHE A 333 1.34 16.53 20.76
CA PHE A 333 0.22 15.81 21.36
C PHE A 333 0.48 15.46 22.83
N GLU A 334 1.65 14.91 23.15
CA GLU A 334 2.02 14.57 24.53
C GLU A 334 2.01 15.78 25.47
N ARG A 335 2.36 16.97 24.97
CA ARG A 335 2.26 18.23 25.73
C ARG A 335 0.83 18.76 25.84
N ALA A 336 0.02 18.53 24.82
CA ALA A 336 -1.35 19.04 24.71
C ALA A 336 -2.40 18.15 25.39
N LYS A 337 -2.13 16.84 25.57
CA LYS A 337 -3.13 15.80 25.94
C LYS A 337 -3.95 16.06 27.22
N ALA A 338 -3.41 16.85 28.15
CA ALA A 338 -4.13 17.22 29.39
C ALA A 338 -4.98 18.50 29.27
N LYS A 339 -4.95 19.19 28.11
CA LYS A 339 -5.51 20.54 27.93
C LYS A 339 -6.41 20.56 26.68
N PRO A 340 -7.75 20.49 26.85
CA PRO A 340 -8.69 20.41 25.72
C PRO A 340 -8.49 21.50 24.66
N LYS A 341 -8.28 22.77 25.07
CA LYS A 341 -8.02 23.87 24.11
C LYS A 341 -6.78 23.65 23.25
N GLN A 342 -5.72 23.05 23.80
CA GLN A 342 -4.50 22.75 23.05
C GLN A 342 -4.69 21.55 22.13
N LEU A 343 -5.45 20.54 22.57
CA LEU A 343 -5.86 19.41 21.72
C LEU A 343 -6.67 19.87 20.50
N PHE A 344 -7.66 20.75 20.69
CA PHE A 344 -8.43 21.33 19.58
C PHE A 344 -7.52 22.13 18.62
N ALA A 345 -6.58 22.92 19.15
CA ALA A 345 -5.64 23.66 18.32
C ALA A 345 -4.71 22.72 17.52
N LEU A 346 -4.24 21.64 18.15
CA LEU A 346 -3.45 20.61 17.47
C LEU A 346 -4.27 19.93 16.38
N GLN A 347 -5.52 19.54 16.64
CA GLN A 347 -6.40 18.94 15.64
C GLN A 347 -6.57 19.86 14.42
N GLN A 348 -6.85 21.16 14.65
CA GLN A 348 -6.96 22.14 13.57
C GLN A 348 -5.64 22.33 12.82
N LYS A 349 -4.49 22.21 13.48
CA LYS A 349 -3.18 22.22 12.85
C LYS A 349 -3.02 21.01 11.94
N LEU A 350 -3.31 19.80 12.42
CA LEU A 350 -3.22 18.55 11.64
C LEU A 350 -4.01 18.65 10.34
N ALA A 351 -5.25 19.14 10.39
CA ALA A 351 -6.13 19.26 9.23
C ALA A 351 -5.72 20.32 8.20
N LYS A 352 -4.75 21.19 8.54
CA LYS A 352 -4.24 22.24 7.64
C LYS A 352 -2.91 21.87 6.98
N LEU A 353 -2.23 20.83 7.46
CA LEU A 353 -0.95 20.40 6.92
C LEU A 353 -1.11 19.90 5.49
N LYS A 354 -0.16 20.25 4.62
CA LYS A 354 -0.12 19.82 3.22
C LYS A 354 1.13 19.01 2.92
N PHE A 355 0.93 17.85 2.31
CA PHE A 355 1.97 16.87 2.00
C PHE A 355 2.11 16.71 0.50
N PHE A 356 3.33 16.80 -0.01
CA PHE A 356 3.59 16.75 -1.44
C PHE A 356 4.67 15.72 -1.78
N ASP A 357 4.32 14.75 -2.63
CA ASP A 357 5.26 13.78 -3.18
C ASP A 357 5.45 13.95 -4.70
N PRO A 358 6.55 14.58 -5.15
CA PRO A 358 6.81 14.85 -6.57
C PRO A 358 7.33 13.63 -7.36
N ALA A 359 7.30 12.42 -6.81
CA ALA A 359 7.57 11.17 -7.50
C ALA A 359 6.81 10.04 -6.79
N CYS A 360 5.49 10.17 -6.71
CA CYS A 360 4.70 9.46 -5.70
C CYS A 360 4.49 7.97 -5.98
N GLY A 361 4.73 7.48 -7.20
CA GLY A 361 4.42 6.10 -7.58
C GLY A 361 2.97 5.77 -7.24
N CYS A 362 2.75 4.60 -6.63
CA CYS A 362 1.44 4.17 -6.14
C CYS A 362 0.94 4.91 -4.86
N GLY A 363 1.63 5.97 -4.43
CA GLY A 363 1.16 6.87 -3.37
C GLY A 363 1.49 6.42 -1.94
N ASN A 364 2.31 5.39 -1.72
CA ASN A 364 2.53 4.81 -0.38
C ASN A 364 2.96 5.82 0.68
N PHE A 365 3.82 6.78 0.32
CA PHE A 365 4.24 7.85 1.22
C PHE A 365 3.06 8.73 1.67
N LEU A 366 2.18 9.10 0.74
CA LEU A 366 0.97 9.88 1.03
C LEU A 366 -0.01 9.06 1.87
N VAL A 367 -0.21 7.79 1.52
CA VAL A 367 -1.12 6.86 2.23
C VAL A 367 -0.70 6.65 3.67
N ILE A 368 0.58 6.36 3.92
CA ILE A 368 1.10 6.15 5.28
C ILE A 368 1.09 7.46 6.07
N ALA A 369 1.50 8.58 5.48
CA ALA A 369 1.41 9.88 6.15
C ALA A 369 -0.03 10.20 6.54
N TYR A 370 -1.00 9.94 5.66
CA TYR A 370 -2.42 10.13 5.95
C TYR A 370 -2.92 9.23 7.09
N ARG A 371 -2.58 7.94 7.06
CA ARG A 371 -2.89 6.99 8.13
C ARG A 371 -2.37 7.47 9.48
N GLU A 372 -1.10 7.87 9.56
CA GLU A 372 -0.49 8.35 10.80
C GLU A 372 -1.13 9.65 11.31
N LEU A 373 -1.53 10.56 10.41
CA LEU A 373 -2.29 11.75 10.77
C LEU A 373 -3.66 11.40 11.35
N ARG A 374 -4.38 10.47 10.71
CA ARG A 374 -5.71 10.01 11.15
C ARG A 374 -5.65 9.23 12.47
N LEU A 375 -4.60 8.45 12.70
CA LEU A 375 -4.37 7.77 13.98
C LEU A 375 -4.12 8.78 15.11
N LEU A 376 -3.28 9.79 14.86
CA LEU A 376 -3.04 10.86 15.83
C LEU A 376 -4.30 11.69 16.09
N GLU A 377 -5.08 12.01 15.05
CA GLU A 377 -6.37 12.67 15.20
C GLU A 377 -7.35 11.82 16.00
N LEU A 378 -7.43 10.52 15.73
CA LEU A 378 -8.26 9.60 16.50
C LEU A 378 -7.89 9.68 17.98
N ASP A 379 -6.61 9.61 18.35
CA ASP A 379 -6.18 9.73 19.75
C ASP A 379 -6.55 11.08 20.38
N ILE A 380 -6.55 12.17 19.61
CA ILE A 380 -7.08 13.47 20.05
C ILE A 380 -8.59 13.38 20.32
N LEU A 381 -9.36 12.80 19.40
CA LEU A 381 -10.80 12.62 19.55
C LEU A 381 -11.15 11.75 20.76
N LYS A 382 -10.40 10.67 21.01
CA LYS A 382 -10.59 9.81 22.20
C LYS A 382 -10.50 10.62 23.49
N LEU A 383 -9.53 11.53 23.60
CA LEU A 383 -9.36 12.36 24.80
C LEU A 383 -10.43 13.47 24.91
N LEU A 384 -10.88 14.01 23.78
CA LEU A 384 -11.91 15.05 23.77
C LEU A 384 -13.31 14.50 24.08
N TYR A 385 -13.62 13.28 23.62
CA TYR A 385 -14.98 12.74 23.59
C TYR A 385 -15.17 11.40 24.34
N GLY A 386 -14.10 10.68 24.69
CA GLY A 386 -14.18 9.34 25.27
C GLY A 386 -14.73 9.24 26.70
N ASN A 387 -14.80 10.35 27.43
CA ASN A 387 -15.36 10.39 28.80
C ASN A 387 -16.80 10.93 28.87
N SER A 388 -17.41 11.28 27.74
CA SER A 388 -18.78 11.78 27.72
C SER A 388 -19.76 10.60 27.70
N ASN A 389 -20.56 10.42 28.76
CA ASN A 389 -21.79 9.60 28.75
C ASN A 389 -22.89 10.18 27.82
N ARG A 390 -22.53 11.05 26.87
CA ARG A 390 -23.45 11.60 25.88
C ARG A 390 -23.42 10.69 24.67
N SER A 391 -24.61 10.32 24.19
CA SER A 391 -24.79 9.89 22.81
C SER A 391 -24.30 11.03 21.92
N LEU A 392 -23.07 10.93 21.44
CA LEU A 392 -22.59 11.79 20.36
C LEU A 392 -23.42 11.43 19.13
N ASP A 393 -23.65 12.39 18.26
CA ASP A 393 -24.14 12.09 16.91
C ASP A 393 -22.95 11.96 15.95
N VAL A 394 -23.11 11.29 14.81
CA VAL A 394 -22.05 11.10 13.80
C VAL A 394 -21.52 12.44 13.31
N GLY A 395 -22.39 13.45 13.21
CA GLY A 395 -22.02 14.83 12.85
C GLY A 395 -21.27 15.62 13.93
N GLU A 396 -21.23 15.11 15.17
CA GLU A 396 -20.50 15.72 16.29
C GLU A 396 -19.06 15.20 16.40
N LEU A 397 -18.74 14.06 15.77
CA LEU A 397 -17.37 13.61 15.57
C LEU A 397 -16.71 14.54 14.55
N ASN A 398 -16.16 15.63 15.05
CA ASN A 398 -15.46 16.66 14.30
C ASN A 398 -14.14 16.12 13.69
N VAL A 399 -14.19 15.10 12.82
CA VAL A 399 -13.04 14.53 12.10
C VAL A 399 -12.64 15.49 10.99
N LEU A 400 -11.47 16.10 11.11
CA LEU A 400 -11.03 17.21 10.26
C LEU A 400 -9.98 16.79 9.22
N CYS A 401 -9.12 15.82 9.51
CA CYS A 401 -8.10 15.39 8.54
C CYS A 401 -8.74 14.66 7.36
N ASP A 402 -8.25 14.92 6.16
CA ASP A 402 -8.90 14.48 4.91
C ASP A 402 -7.89 14.38 3.75
N VAL A 403 -8.29 13.73 2.66
CA VAL A 403 -7.40 13.37 1.55
C VAL A 403 -7.01 14.56 0.67
N ASP A 404 -7.73 15.69 0.75
CA ASP A 404 -7.42 16.95 0.03
C ASP A 404 -6.16 17.66 0.56
N GLN A 405 -5.57 17.17 1.65
CA GLN A 405 -4.27 17.58 2.18
C GLN A 405 -3.07 17.01 1.41
N PHE A 406 -3.30 16.05 0.50
CA PHE A 406 -2.24 15.25 -0.13
C PHE A 406 -2.13 15.55 -1.63
N TYR A 407 -0.89 15.76 -2.06
CA TYR A 407 -0.52 16.14 -3.42
C TYR A 407 0.56 15.20 -3.94
N GLY A 408 0.50 14.87 -5.23
CA GLY A 408 1.48 13.99 -5.86
C GLY A 408 1.74 14.34 -7.32
N ILE A 409 2.93 14.02 -7.82
CA ILE A 409 3.21 13.94 -9.25
C ILE A 409 3.75 12.54 -9.55
N GLU A 410 3.19 11.90 -10.57
CA GLU A 410 3.64 10.61 -11.05
C GLU A 410 3.68 10.61 -12.59
N GLN A 411 4.75 10.08 -13.17
CA GLN A 411 4.96 10.11 -14.61
C GLN A 411 4.08 9.11 -15.34
N GLU A 412 3.83 7.94 -14.74
CA GLU A 412 3.02 6.89 -15.35
C GLU A 412 1.56 6.95 -14.86
N GLU A 413 0.61 6.69 -15.74
CA GLU A 413 -0.80 6.88 -15.40
C GLU A 413 -1.32 5.88 -14.37
N PHE A 414 -1.04 4.60 -14.56
CA PHE A 414 -1.53 3.55 -13.67
C PHE A 414 -1.16 3.77 -12.20
N PRO A 415 0.12 4.02 -11.82
CA PRO A 415 0.46 4.30 -10.43
C PRO A 415 -0.19 5.59 -9.92
N ALA A 416 -0.38 6.60 -10.77
CA ALA A 416 -1.10 7.82 -10.39
C ALA A 416 -2.57 7.53 -10.02
N GLN A 417 -3.25 6.65 -10.77
CA GLN A 417 -4.62 6.21 -10.47
C GLN A 417 -4.69 5.34 -9.21
N ILE A 418 -3.71 4.45 -9.02
CA ILE A 418 -3.57 3.67 -7.79
C ILE A 418 -3.39 4.61 -6.59
N ALA A 419 -2.53 5.63 -6.68
CA ALA A 419 -2.29 6.56 -5.58
C ALA A 419 -3.56 7.29 -5.12
N ARG A 420 -4.40 7.72 -6.07
CA ARG A 420 -5.72 8.32 -5.76
C ARG A 420 -6.62 7.34 -5.04
N THR A 421 -6.74 6.12 -5.56
CA THR A 421 -7.62 5.09 -5.01
C THR A 421 -7.14 4.63 -3.64
N ALA A 422 -5.84 4.41 -3.47
CA ALA A 422 -5.21 3.96 -2.22
C ALA A 422 -5.47 4.93 -1.05
N LEU A 423 -5.41 6.25 -1.31
CA LEU A 423 -5.75 7.26 -0.29
C LEU A 423 -7.22 7.17 0.14
N TRP A 424 -8.13 6.89 -0.78
CA TRP A 424 -9.54 6.66 -0.47
C TRP A 424 -9.78 5.38 0.32
N LEU A 425 -9.13 4.28 -0.07
CA LEU A 425 -9.26 3.02 0.66
C LEU A 425 -8.74 3.19 2.09
N MET A 426 -7.63 3.92 2.26
CA MET A 426 -7.09 4.27 3.58
C MET A 426 -8.02 5.21 4.35
N ASP A 427 -8.65 6.20 3.72
CA ASP A 427 -9.67 7.05 4.36
C ASP A 427 -10.81 6.23 4.94
N HIS A 428 -11.35 5.32 4.13
CA HIS A 428 -12.43 4.46 4.55
C HIS A 428 -12.02 3.53 5.70
N GLN A 429 -10.84 2.92 5.62
CA GLN A 429 -10.27 2.14 6.71
C GLN A 429 -10.15 2.95 8.00
N MET A 430 -9.65 4.19 7.93
CA MET A 430 -9.55 5.07 9.09
C MET A 430 -10.93 5.52 9.61
N ASN A 431 -11.93 5.66 8.74
CA ASN A 431 -13.31 5.95 9.12
C ASN A 431 -13.96 4.78 9.87
N LEU A 432 -13.68 3.54 9.46
CA LEU A 432 -14.12 2.34 10.17
C LEU A 432 -13.50 2.25 11.57
N LEU A 433 -12.20 2.58 11.73
CA LEU A 433 -11.57 2.63 13.05
C LEU A 433 -12.19 3.68 13.98
N VAL A 434 -12.52 4.87 13.44
CA VAL A 434 -13.28 5.89 14.19
C VAL A 434 -14.66 5.32 14.58
N SER A 435 -15.32 4.66 13.63
CA SER A 435 -16.65 4.10 13.83
C SER A 435 -16.69 3.04 14.92
N GLU A 436 -15.71 2.13 14.90
CA GLU A 436 -15.54 1.10 15.90
C GLU A 436 -15.33 1.70 17.29
N HIS A 437 -14.43 2.68 17.39
CA HIS A 437 -14.08 3.27 18.68
C HIS A 437 -15.25 3.99 19.35
N PHE A 438 -16.02 4.78 18.60
CA PHE A 438 -17.15 5.55 19.14
C PHE A 438 -18.50 4.80 19.05
N GLY A 439 -18.51 3.66 18.37
CA GLY A 439 -19.70 2.83 18.13
C GLY A 439 -20.80 3.48 17.31
N MET A 440 -20.40 4.37 16.41
CA MET A 440 -21.27 5.07 15.48
C MET A 440 -20.71 4.91 14.08
N TYR A 441 -21.54 4.56 13.11
CA TYR A 441 -21.07 4.42 11.75
C TYR A 441 -20.74 5.78 11.13
N TYR A 442 -19.47 6.01 10.85
CA TYR A 442 -18.93 7.18 10.18
C TYR A 442 -18.35 6.76 8.83
N ASN A 443 -18.83 7.36 7.74
CA ASN A 443 -18.25 7.20 6.42
C ASN A 443 -18.26 8.54 5.67
N ARG A 444 -17.47 8.62 4.59
CA ARG A 444 -17.37 9.80 3.70
C ARG A 444 -17.85 9.46 2.30
N LEU A 445 -19.07 8.93 2.19
CA LEU A 445 -19.70 8.64 0.91
C LEU A 445 -20.88 9.61 0.65
N PRO A 446 -21.01 10.18 -0.56
CA PRO A 446 -20.11 10.03 -1.72
C PRO A 446 -18.77 10.76 -1.54
N LEU A 447 -17.80 10.37 -2.37
CA LEU A 447 -16.44 10.90 -2.35
C LEU A 447 -16.39 12.36 -2.86
N THR A 448 -16.45 13.32 -1.94
CA THR A 448 -16.57 14.77 -2.28
C THR A 448 -15.25 15.54 -2.37
N LYS A 449 -14.18 15.05 -1.75
CA LYS A 449 -12.84 15.67 -1.70
C LYS A 449 -11.78 14.69 -2.13
N ALA A 450 -10.86 15.03 -3.02
CA ALA A 450 -9.85 14.08 -3.48
C ALA A 450 -8.43 14.60 -3.28
N ALA A 451 -7.49 13.67 -3.15
CA ALA A 451 -6.07 13.98 -3.27
C ALA A 451 -5.75 14.50 -4.68
N THR A 452 -4.82 15.46 -4.77
CA THR A 452 -4.41 16.04 -6.05
C THR A 452 -3.18 15.31 -6.58
N ILE A 453 -3.40 14.25 -7.36
CA ILE A 453 -2.33 13.50 -8.02
C ILE A 453 -2.27 13.90 -9.50
N ALA A 454 -1.20 14.57 -9.91
CA ALA A 454 -0.97 14.97 -11.29
C ALA A 454 -0.21 13.87 -12.05
N HIS A 455 -0.77 13.44 -13.18
CA HIS A 455 -0.08 12.58 -14.14
C HIS A 455 0.82 13.45 -15.03
N GLY A 456 2.14 13.29 -14.92
CA GLY A 456 3.12 13.98 -15.75
C GLY A 456 4.55 13.98 -15.19
N ASN A 457 5.50 14.49 -15.97
CA ASN A 457 6.90 14.52 -15.58
C ASN A 457 7.20 15.66 -14.58
N ALA A 458 7.50 15.30 -13.34
CA ALA A 458 7.79 16.25 -12.26
C ALA A 458 8.97 17.19 -12.56
N LEU A 459 9.92 16.80 -13.39
CA LEU A 459 11.07 17.64 -13.74
C LEU A 459 10.68 18.76 -14.70
N GLN A 460 9.68 18.54 -15.55
CA GLN A 460 9.18 19.50 -16.53
C GLN A 460 8.05 20.39 -15.99
N LEU A 461 7.17 19.84 -15.13
CA LEU A 461 6.05 20.59 -14.55
C LEU A 461 6.50 21.65 -13.54
N ASP A 462 5.80 22.78 -13.46
CA ASP A 462 5.92 23.70 -12.32
C ASP A 462 5.16 23.10 -11.13
N TRP A 463 5.89 22.68 -10.09
CA TRP A 463 5.32 22.04 -8.91
C TRP A 463 4.24 22.89 -8.22
N ARG A 464 4.30 24.23 -8.37
CA ARG A 464 3.32 25.14 -7.76
C ARG A 464 1.95 25.09 -8.42
N THR A 465 1.84 24.57 -9.65
CA THR A 465 0.53 24.37 -10.28
C THR A 465 -0.18 23.14 -9.71
N VAL A 466 0.58 22.18 -9.16
CA VAL A 466 0.06 20.97 -8.53
C VAL A 466 -0.18 21.21 -7.04
N CYS A 467 0.86 21.65 -6.32
CA CYS A 467 0.79 22.01 -4.91
C CYS A 467 1.30 23.44 -4.73
N PRO A 468 0.41 24.46 -4.67
CA PRO A 468 0.83 25.86 -4.52
C PRO A 468 1.65 26.12 -3.26
N GLN A 469 1.38 25.39 -2.18
CA GLN A 469 2.10 25.49 -0.92
C GLN A 469 2.04 24.13 -0.19
N ALA A 470 3.20 23.56 0.07
CA ALA A 470 3.38 22.35 0.87
C ALA A 470 4.05 22.71 2.21
N ASP A 471 3.63 22.04 3.29
CA ASP A 471 4.39 22.08 4.55
C ASP A 471 5.55 21.07 4.48
N PHE A 472 5.27 19.91 3.89
CA PHE A 472 6.23 18.81 3.77
C PHE A 472 6.33 18.30 2.33
N ILE A 473 7.55 18.22 1.81
CA ILE A 473 7.87 17.50 0.59
C ILE A 473 8.54 16.19 0.98
N LEU A 474 8.06 15.07 0.47
CA LEU A 474 8.54 13.74 0.84
C LEU A 474 8.48 12.79 -0.36
N GLY A 475 9.30 11.75 -0.39
CA GLY A 475 9.21 10.76 -1.45
C GLY A 475 10.47 9.93 -1.66
N ASN A 476 10.42 9.06 -2.66
CA ASN A 476 11.54 8.24 -3.12
C ASN A 476 11.70 8.39 -4.65
N PRO A 477 12.34 9.47 -5.13
CA PRO A 477 12.49 9.69 -6.56
C PRO A 477 13.45 8.67 -7.21
N PRO A 478 13.37 8.45 -8.54
CA PRO A 478 14.06 7.34 -9.22
C PRO A 478 15.59 7.45 -9.22
N PHE A 479 16.28 6.33 -9.00
CA PHE A 479 17.76 6.23 -8.98
C PHE A 479 18.28 5.73 -10.32
N ILE A 480 18.92 6.61 -11.10
CA ILE A 480 19.41 6.25 -12.44
C ILE A 480 20.78 6.89 -12.66
N GLY A 481 21.80 6.05 -12.54
CA GLY A 481 23.19 6.43 -12.75
C GLY A 481 23.49 6.88 -14.18
N LYS A 482 24.57 7.65 -14.36
CA LYS A 482 24.92 8.34 -15.62
C LYS A 482 24.91 7.49 -16.89
N THR A 483 25.32 6.23 -16.78
CA THR A 483 25.43 5.31 -17.93
C THR A 483 24.09 4.71 -18.35
N TYR A 484 23.07 4.74 -17.48
CA TYR A 484 21.79 4.04 -17.69
C TYR A 484 20.63 4.97 -18.03
N ARG A 485 20.84 6.29 -18.02
CA ARG A 485 19.77 7.26 -18.34
C ARG A 485 19.40 7.24 -19.82
N SER A 486 18.10 7.35 -20.07
CA SER A 486 17.55 7.52 -21.42
C SER A 486 17.87 8.91 -22.00
N VAL A 487 17.61 9.10 -23.30
CA VAL A 487 17.73 10.41 -23.96
C VAL A 487 16.80 11.44 -23.31
N ALA A 488 15.55 11.06 -23.03
CA ALA A 488 14.56 11.92 -22.37
C ALA A 488 15.02 12.34 -20.96
N GLN A 489 15.51 11.39 -20.15
CA GLN A 489 16.03 11.70 -18.81
C GLN A 489 17.26 12.61 -18.85
N ASN A 490 18.10 12.50 -19.87
CA ASN A 490 19.21 13.45 -20.07
C ASN A 490 18.70 14.85 -20.47
N ALA A 491 17.63 14.96 -21.26
CA ALA A 491 17.01 16.25 -21.57
C ALA A 491 16.39 16.89 -20.31
N ASP A 492 15.78 16.09 -19.43
CA ASP A 492 15.28 16.58 -18.14
C ASP A 492 16.41 17.08 -17.24
N MET A 493 17.55 16.37 -17.17
CA MET A 493 18.75 16.84 -16.47
C MET A 493 19.23 18.19 -17.05
N ASP A 494 19.24 18.34 -18.37
CA ASP A 494 19.67 19.58 -19.04
C ASP A 494 18.75 20.76 -18.69
N LEU A 495 17.44 20.51 -18.58
CA LEU A 495 16.45 21.49 -18.15
C LEU A 495 16.66 21.89 -16.68
N VAL A 496 16.72 20.91 -15.78
CA VAL A 496 16.83 21.16 -14.34
C VAL A 496 18.18 21.79 -13.99
N PHE A 497 19.27 21.31 -14.59
CA PHE A 497 20.63 21.75 -14.28
C PHE A 497 21.15 22.90 -15.16
N LYS A 498 20.28 23.58 -15.91
CA LYS A 498 20.65 24.72 -16.75
C LYS A 498 21.56 25.70 -16.00
N GLY A 499 22.70 26.02 -16.61
CA GLY A 499 23.72 26.92 -16.05
C GLY A 499 24.75 26.29 -15.11
N ILE A 500 24.61 25.01 -14.72
CA ILE A 500 25.60 24.31 -13.89
C ILE A 500 26.56 23.50 -14.75
N LYS A 501 27.82 23.41 -14.32
CA LYS A 501 28.86 22.62 -15.00
C LYS A 501 28.96 21.23 -14.35
N LYS A 502 29.38 20.23 -15.14
CA LYS A 502 29.66 18.85 -14.68
C LYS A 502 28.47 18.11 -14.02
N TYR A 503 27.23 18.54 -14.26
CA TYR A 503 26.04 17.83 -13.73
C TYR A 503 25.77 16.48 -14.39
N ARG A 504 26.30 16.22 -15.61
CA ARG A 504 26.04 14.95 -16.33
C ARG A 504 26.56 13.71 -15.61
N SER A 505 27.46 13.84 -14.65
CA SER A 505 27.90 12.70 -13.81
C SER A 505 26.96 12.39 -12.64
N LEU A 506 26.07 13.32 -12.28
CA LEU A 506 25.13 13.14 -11.17
C LEU A 506 24.11 12.05 -11.49
N ASP A 507 23.61 11.39 -10.46
CA ASP A 507 22.45 10.49 -10.55
C ASP A 507 21.18 11.28 -10.86
N TYR A 508 20.23 10.66 -11.55
CA TYR A 508 18.96 11.28 -11.92
C TYR A 508 18.15 11.80 -10.72
N VAL A 509 18.21 11.12 -9.57
CA VAL A 509 17.53 11.53 -8.32
C VAL A 509 17.90 12.95 -7.90
N THR A 510 19.09 13.44 -8.28
CA THR A 510 19.58 14.78 -7.90
C THR A 510 18.75 15.92 -8.51
N CYS A 511 18.01 15.67 -9.60
CA CYS A 511 17.07 16.64 -10.15
C CYS A 511 16.00 17.07 -9.15
N TRP A 512 15.49 16.13 -8.34
CA TRP A 512 14.46 16.40 -7.33
C TRP A 512 14.98 17.29 -6.20
N TYR A 513 16.24 17.15 -5.79
CA TYR A 513 16.86 18.04 -4.80
C TYR A 513 16.88 19.49 -5.28
N ARG A 514 17.26 19.70 -6.54
CA ARG A 514 17.30 21.05 -7.12
C ARG A 514 15.90 21.62 -7.33
N LYS A 515 14.94 20.84 -7.82
CA LYS A 515 13.53 21.25 -7.95
C LYS A 515 12.89 21.58 -6.60
N ALA A 516 13.11 20.75 -5.58
CA ALA A 516 12.65 21.00 -4.21
C ALA A 516 13.29 22.25 -3.62
N THR A 517 14.58 22.48 -3.86
CA THR A 517 15.25 23.71 -3.43
C THR A 517 14.61 24.94 -4.07
N ALA A 518 14.38 24.92 -5.38
CA ALA A 518 13.70 26.01 -6.08
C ALA A 518 12.28 26.26 -5.54
N TYR A 519 11.54 25.20 -5.22
CA TYR A 519 10.22 25.31 -4.58
C TYR A 519 10.31 25.96 -3.19
N MET A 520 11.18 25.44 -2.31
CA MET A 520 11.33 25.92 -0.94
C MET A 520 11.89 27.35 -0.85
N LEU A 521 12.63 27.82 -1.86
CA LEU A 521 13.03 29.23 -1.94
C LEU A 521 11.81 30.16 -2.08
N THR A 522 10.68 29.68 -2.61
CA THR A 522 9.42 30.42 -2.68
C THR A 522 8.52 30.18 -1.47
N THR A 523 8.70 29.07 -0.76
CA THR A 523 7.98 28.71 0.48
C THR A 523 8.97 28.31 1.59
N PRO A 524 9.67 29.27 2.22
CA PRO A 524 10.83 28.95 3.08
C PRO A 524 10.55 28.09 4.31
N SER A 525 9.30 27.99 4.75
CA SER A 525 8.87 27.14 5.88
C SER A 525 8.72 25.66 5.50
N THR A 526 8.66 25.34 4.20
CA THR A 526 8.55 23.97 3.71
C THR A 526 9.78 23.17 4.11
N ARG A 527 9.58 21.96 4.62
CA ARG A 527 10.66 20.98 4.90
C ARG A 527 10.58 19.83 3.91
N CYS A 528 11.72 19.35 3.45
CA CYS A 528 11.80 18.28 2.47
C CYS A 528 12.54 17.07 3.05
N ALA A 529 12.17 15.85 2.67
CA ALA A 529 13.03 14.70 2.82
C ALA A 529 12.90 13.73 1.64
N PHE A 530 14.03 13.22 1.14
CA PHE A 530 14.03 12.21 0.08
C PHE A 530 14.83 10.98 0.48
N VAL A 531 14.35 9.82 0.05
CA VAL A 531 15.17 8.62 -0.10
C VAL A 531 16.04 8.80 -1.34
N SER A 532 17.30 8.36 -1.29
CA SER A 532 18.21 8.43 -2.44
C SER A 532 19.24 7.31 -2.42
N THR A 533 19.83 7.01 -3.58
CA THR A 533 21.09 6.25 -3.62
C THR A 533 22.15 6.92 -2.77
N ASN A 534 22.88 6.16 -1.97
CA ASN A 534 23.97 6.70 -1.13
C ASN A 534 25.08 7.38 -1.95
N SER A 535 25.15 7.09 -3.26
CA SER A 535 26.13 7.67 -4.18
C SER A 535 26.07 9.19 -4.26
N ILE A 536 24.92 9.85 -4.02
CA ILE A 536 24.82 11.33 -4.05
C ILE A 536 25.54 12.00 -2.87
N THR A 537 25.94 11.20 -1.87
CA THR A 537 26.69 11.61 -0.67
C THR A 537 28.11 11.05 -0.67
N GLN A 538 28.58 10.50 -1.79
CA GLN A 538 29.89 9.87 -1.94
C GLN A 538 30.60 10.34 -3.23
N GLY A 539 31.94 10.22 -3.23
CA GLY A 539 32.77 10.34 -4.44
C GLY A 539 32.54 11.60 -5.28
N GLU A 540 32.48 11.42 -6.61
CA GLU A 540 32.39 12.53 -7.58
C GLU A 540 31.07 13.31 -7.49
N GLN A 541 29.98 12.68 -7.03
CA GLN A 541 28.67 13.32 -6.99
C GLN A 541 28.63 14.44 -5.95
N VAL A 542 29.34 14.28 -4.83
CA VAL A 542 29.34 15.31 -3.77
C VAL A 542 29.92 16.63 -4.28
N GLY A 543 31.04 16.54 -5.00
CA GLY A 543 31.70 17.70 -5.58
C GLY A 543 30.93 18.38 -6.72
N ALA A 544 29.94 17.72 -7.30
CA ALA A 544 29.13 18.24 -8.40
C ALA A 544 27.77 18.79 -7.94
N LEU A 545 27.11 18.15 -6.98
CA LEU A 545 25.76 18.52 -6.52
C LEU A 545 25.78 19.59 -5.42
N TRP A 546 26.44 19.28 -4.31
CA TRP A 546 26.26 20.04 -3.07
C TRP A 546 26.79 21.47 -3.09
N PRO A 547 27.84 21.84 -3.86
CA PRO A 547 28.21 23.24 -3.98
C PRO A 547 27.08 24.12 -4.48
N ASP A 548 26.23 23.61 -5.39
CA ASP A 548 25.05 24.33 -5.91
C ASP A 548 23.97 24.46 -4.83
N LEU A 549 23.59 23.35 -4.18
CA LEU A 549 22.56 23.35 -3.14
C LEU A 549 22.94 24.22 -1.94
N LEU A 550 24.18 24.12 -1.45
CA LEU A 550 24.66 24.93 -0.33
C LEU A 550 24.71 26.42 -0.67
N ALA A 551 25.08 26.78 -1.91
CA ALA A 551 25.06 28.17 -2.37
C ALA A 551 23.65 28.76 -2.40
N GLN A 552 22.62 27.92 -2.58
CA GLN A 552 21.21 28.29 -2.50
C GLN A 552 20.66 28.27 -1.06
N GLY A 553 21.51 28.04 -0.05
CA GLY A 553 21.14 28.10 1.37
C GLY A 553 20.54 26.82 1.93
N VAL A 554 20.61 25.70 1.21
CA VAL A 554 20.16 24.39 1.67
C VAL A 554 20.91 23.96 2.93
N LYS A 555 20.16 23.48 3.93
CA LYS A 555 20.67 22.94 5.19
C LYS A 555 20.08 21.56 5.41
N ILE A 556 20.92 20.60 5.79
CA ILE A 556 20.46 19.25 6.17
C ILE A 556 19.96 19.32 7.62
N HIS A 557 18.71 18.92 7.82
CA HIS A 557 18.01 18.89 9.11
C HIS A 557 18.15 17.52 9.78
N PHE A 558 18.04 16.44 9.02
CA PHE A 558 18.30 15.10 9.51
C PHE A 558 18.83 14.23 8.38
N ALA A 559 19.49 13.13 8.73
CA ALA A 559 19.93 12.17 7.72
C ALA A 559 20.00 10.74 8.27
N HIS A 560 19.56 9.78 7.47
CA HIS A 560 19.95 8.37 7.63
C HIS A 560 21.17 8.09 6.77
N GLN A 561 22.25 7.63 7.41
CA GLN A 561 23.41 7.10 6.72
C GLN A 561 23.09 5.81 5.95
N THR A 562 24.06 5.29 5.21
CA THR A 562 23.88 4.12 4.35
C THR A 562 23.22 2.94 5.09
N PHE A 563 22.06 2.52 4.59
CA PHE A 563 21.38 1.29 4.98
C PHE A 563 21.00 0.47 3.73
N GLN A 564 20.79 -0.84 3.90
CA GLN A 564 20.35 -1.71 2.83
C GLN A 564 18.86 -1.54 2.59
N TRP A 565 18.51 -1.27 1.33
CA TRP A 565 17.12 -1.25 0.89
C TRP A 565 16.61 -2.67 0.67
N THR A 566 15.52 -3.03 1.33
CA THR A 566 14.80 -4.29 1.15
C THR A 566 13.39 -3.97 0.65
N SER A 567 13.03 -4.44 -0.55
CA SER A 567 11.64 -4.46 -1.04
C SER A 567 10.99 -5.80 -0.69
N GLU A 568 9.67 -5.84 -0.43
CA GLU A 568 8.96 -7.10 -0.13
C GLU A 568 8.54 -7.85 -1.41
N ALA A 569 8.70 -7.25 -2.61
CA ALA A 569 8.42 -7.90 -3.89
C ALA A 569 9.54 -8.81 -4.45
N SER A 570 9.14 -9.68 -5.39
CA SER A 570 10.01 -10.61 -6.11
C SER A 570 11.12 -9.88 -6.89
N GLY A 571 12.36 -10.39 -6.77
CA GLY A 571 13.55 -9.84 -7.42
C GLY A 571 14.21 -8.67 -6.65
N LYS A 572 14.72 -8.94 -5.44
CA LYS A 572 15.39 -8.00 -4.53
C LYS A 572 16.45 -7.15 -5.26
N ALA A 573 16.22 -5.85 -5.37
CA ALA A 573 17.29 -4.92 -5.71
C ALA A 573 18.14 -4.68 -4.45
N ALA A 574 19.38 -5.17 -4.43
CA ALA A 574 20.32 -4.89 -3.33
C ALA A 574 20.93 -3.49 -3.54
N VAL A 575 20.18 -2.45 -3.20
CA VAL A 575 20.63 -1.05 -3.29
C VAL A 575 20.91 -0.52 -1.88
N HIS A 576 21.96 0.28 -1.76
CA HIS A 576 22.24 1.03 -0.54
C HIS A 576 21.64 2.44 -0.65
N CYS A 577 20.83 2.80 0.34
CA CYS A 577 20.11 4.06 0.36
C CYS A 577 20.57 4.96 1.51
N VAL A 578 20.27 6.25 1.36
CA VAL A 578 20.29 7.27 2.42
C VAL A 578 18.92 7.95 2.45
N ILE A 579 18.59 8.58 3.58
CA ILE A 579 17.45 9.52 3.66
C ILE A 579 18.03 10.86 4.05
N ILE A 580 17.66 11.92 3.34
CA ILE A 580 18.17 13.26 3.60
C ILE A 580 16.98 14.18 3.81
N GLY A 581 16.80 14.67 5.03
CA GLY A 581 15.89 15.74 5.37
C GLY A 581 16.59 17.09 5.31
N PHE A 582 16.02 18.05 4.58
CA PHE A 582 16.63 19.35 4.32
C PHE A 582 15.60 20.46 4.12
N GLY A 583 16.06 21.71 4.21
CA GLY A 583 15.28 22.90 3.91
C GLY A 583 16.17 24.12 3.74
N VAL A 584 15.58 25.28 3.48
CA VAL A 584 16.31 26.56 3.34
C VAL A 584 16.40 27.34 4.66
N GLN A 585 15.46 27.09 5.58
CA GLN A 585 15.55 27.53 6.98
C GLN A 585 16.29 26.48 7.82
N ASP A 586 16.88 26.89 8.95
CA ASP A 586 17.50 25.93 9.88
C ASP A 586 16.48 25.42 10.90
N VAL A 587 16.78 24.29 11.53
CA VAL A 587 15.98 23.67 12.60
C VAL A 587 16.72 23.73 13.92
N ALA A 588 15.99 23.68 15.03
CA ALA A 588 16.56 23.78 16.37
C ALA A 588 17.54 22.65 16.71
N SER A 589 17.25 21.43 16.25
CA SER A 589 18.06 20.23 16.51
C SER A 589 18.18 19.41 15.23
N LYS A 590 19.39 18.96 14.90
CA LYS A 590 19.63 18.07 13.74
C LYS A 590 19.84 16.64 14.20
N LEU A 591 19.28 15.69 13.48
CA LEU A 591 19.33 14.26 13.81
C LEU A 591 20.12 13.47 12.78
N LEU A 592 21.19 12.80 13.22
CA LEU A 592 21.97 11.88 12.39
C LEU A 592 21.74 10.44 12.83
N PHE A 593 21.11 9.66 11.96
CA PHE A 593 20.86 8.24 12.16
C PHE A 593 22.01 7.42 11.57
N THR A 594 22.76 6.74 12.44
CA THR A 594 23.91 5.90 12.09
C THR A 594 23.57 4.43 12.17
N TYR A 595 24.32 3.61 11.43
CA TYR A 595 24.08 2.18 11.30
C TYR A 595 25.39 1.42 11.58
N LYS A 596 25.36 0.42 12.48
CA LYS A 596 26.53 -0.43 12.75
C LYS A 596 26.92 -1.24 11.52
N THR A 597 25.90 -1.77 10.84
CA THR A 597 25.97 -2.37 9.51
C THR A 597 24.78 -1.89 8.70
N PRO A 598 24.82 -1.92 7.36
CA PRO A 598 23.68 -1.47 6.54
C PRO A 598 22.35 -2.18 6.86
N GLN A 599 22.38 -3.36 7.48
CA GLN A 599 21.20 -4.16 7.87
C GLN A 599 20.73 -3.92 9.31
N SER A 600 21.51 -3.21 10.12
CA SER A 600 21.19 -2.95 11.52
C SER A 600 20.05 -1.92 11.67
N SER A 601 19.46 -1.86 12.86
CA SER A 601 18.56 -0.75 13.22
C SER A 601 19.35 0.56 13.40
N PRO A 602 18.76 1.72 13.06
CA PRO A 602 19.44 3.01 13.21
C PRO A 602 19.63 3.40 14.69
N SER A 603 20.71 4.14 14.96
CA SER A 603 20.91 4.89 16.20
C SER A 603 20.81 6.40 15.92
N ALA A 604 19.91 7.10 16.61
CA ALA A 604 19.69 8.53 16.44
C ALA A 604 20.66 9.35 17.29
N ASN A 605 21.35 10.33 16.68
CA ASN A 605 22.30 11.21 17.36
C ASN A 605 21.93 12.67 17.10
N ILE A 606 21.83 13.48 18.15
CA ILE A 606 21.67 14.93 18.01
C ILE A 606 23.04 15.54 17.68
N VAL A 607 23.09 16.36 16.64
CA VAL A 607 24.33 16.99 16.16
C VAL A 607 24.09 18.45 15.79
N ASP A 608 25.13 19.27 15.84
CA ASP A 608 25.02 20.70 15.49
C ASP A 608 24.96 20.94 13.98
N TYR A 609 25.60 20.04 13.22
CA TYR A 609 25.75 20.16 11.78
C TYR A 609 25.87 18.79 11.12
N ILE A 610 25.21 18.62 9.96
CA ILE A 610 25.34 17.45 9.09
C ILE A 610 25.87 17.95 7.75
N ASN A 611 27.01 17.43 7.31
CA ASN A 611 27.63 17.83 6.05
C ASN A 611 27.10 17.02 4.85
N PRO A 612 27.49 17.38 3.61
CA PRO A 612 27.10 16.66 2.38
C PRO A 612 27.45 15.16 2.31
N TYR A 613 28.34 14.68 3.17
CA TYR A 613 28.73 13.26 3.28
C TYR A 613 27.94 12.54 4.39
N LEU A 614 26.92 13.19 4.95
CA LEU A 614 26.08 12.72 6.05
C LEU A 614 26.89 12.36 7.31
N ILE A 615 27.89 13.18 7.63
CA ILE A 615 28.65 13.08 8.87
C ILE A 615 28.60 14.39 9.65
N ALA A 616 28.76 14.28 10.97
CA ALA A 616 28.83 15.42 11.88
C ALA A 616 30.22 16.07 11.85
N ALA A 617 30.53 16.76 10.75
CA ALA A 617 31.83 17.39 10.54
C ALA A 617 31.69 18.69 9.73
N ALA A 618 32.77 19.46 9.62
CA ALA A 618 32.79 20.68 8.83
C ALA A 618 32.33 20.46 7.37
N PRO A 619 31.73 21.49 6.71
CA PRO A 619 31.22 21.41 5.34
C PRO A 619 32.32 21.48 4.26
N VAL A 620 33.41 20.75 4.45
CA VAL A 620 34.51 20.72 3.49
C VAL A 620 34.14 19.77 2.35
N ILE A 621 34.01 20.31 1.13
CA ILE A 621 33.73 19.52 -0.08
C ILE A 621 35.03 19.18 -0.81
N VAL A 622 35.29 17.89 -0.99
CA VAL A 622 36.41 17.39 -1.80
C VAL A 622 35.97 17.37 -3.27
N LYS A 623 36.62 18.21 -4.09
CA LYS A 623 36.36 18.30 -5.54
C LYS A 623 37.32 17.43 -6.33
N ALA A 624 36.85 16.90 -7.46
CA ALA A 624 37.68 16.15 -8.40
C ALA A 624 38.86 16.99 -8.93
N ARG A 625 40.04 16.39 -9.01
CA ARG A 625 41.28 17.02 -9.50
C ARG A 625 41.95 16.11 -10.52
N ALA A 626 42.54 16.72 -11.56
CA ALA A 626 43.35 16.01 -12.55
C ALA A 626 44.81 15.81 -12.09
N THR A 627 45.27 16.61 -11.12
CA THR A 627 46.63 16.55 -10.57
C THR A 627 46.61 16.40 -9.05
N PRO A 628 47.54 15.63 -8.46
CA PRO A 628 47.66 15.48 -7.01
C PRO A 628 47.90 16.83 -6.30
N ILE A 629 47.42 16.93 -5.06
CA ILE A 629 47.65 18.11 -4.21
C ILE A 629 49.07 18.16 -3.62
N CYS A 630 49.75 17.02 -3.59
CA CYS A 630 51.08 16.85 -3.02
C CYS A 630 52.02 16.22 -4.05
N LYS A 631 53.32 16.25 -3.76
CA LYS A 631 54.37 15.71 -4.65
C LYS A 631 54.37 14.17 -4.60
N VAL A 632 53.52 13.56 -5.42
CA VAL A 632 53.42 12.11 -5.61
C VAL A 632 53.37 11.78 -7.10
N SER A 633 53.71 10.54 -7.45
CA SER A 633 53.61 10.06 -8.83
C SER A 633 52.17 10.13 -9.34
N PRO A 634 51.92 10.56 -10.59
CA PRO A 634 50.60 10.52 -11.18
C PRO A 634 50.02 9.11 -11.18
N MET A 635 48.74 8.99 -10.81
CA MET A 635 47.99 7.76 -10.98
C MET A 635 47.47 7.68 -12.42
N VAL A 636 47.58 6.51 -13.04
CA VAL A 636 47.01 6.23 -14.36
C VAL A 636 45.82 5.29 -14.22
N HIS A 637 44.80 5.51 -15.04
CA HIS A 637 43.70 4.57 -15.14
C HIS A 637 44.15 3.35 -15.96
N GLY A 638 43.74 2.14 -15.55
CA GLY A 638 44.03 0.92 -16.30
C GLY A 638 43.38 0.91 -17.69
N SER A 639 43.86 0.03 -18.57
CA SER A 639 43.32 -0.16 -19.93
C SER A 639 41.88 -0.69 -19.87
N ILE A 640 40.95 -0.02 -20.56
CA ILE A 640 39.55 -0.48 -20.71
C ILE A 640 39.40 -1.04 -22.13
N PRO A 641 39.16 -2.36 -22.31
CA PRO A 641 39.20 -2.97 -23.63
C PRO A 641 37.99 -2.65 -24.53
N VAL A 642 36.81 -2.36 -23.95
CA VAL A 642 35.54 -2.08 -24.67
C VAL A 642 35.32 -3.03 -25.86
N ASP A 643 35.58 -4.31 -25.64
CA ASP A 643 35.78 -5.32 -26.68
C ASP A 643 34.64 -6.34 -26.78
N GLY A 644 33.60 -6.19 -25.96
CA GLY A 644 32.53 -7.19 -25.82
C GLY A 644 33.02 -8.53 -25.24
N GLY A 645 34.20 -8.56 -24.61
CA GLY A 645 34.83 -9.78 -24.09
C GLY A 645 35.66 -10.57 -25.10
N ASN A 646 35.77 -10.12 -26.35
CA ASN A 646 36.43 -10.88 -27.42
C ASN A 646 37.96 -10.94 -27.32
N LEU A 647 38.59 -10.02 -26.57
CA LEU A 647 40.03 -9.99 -26.36
C LEU A 647 40.42 -10.60 -25.02
N LEU A 648 39.48 -11.18 -24.27
CA LEU A 648 39.69 -11.78 -22.97
C LEU A 648 39.69 -13.30 -23.09
N LEU A 649 40.66 -13.96 -22.48
CA LEU A 649 40.85 -15.40 -22.55
C LEU A 649 40.96 -15.99 -21.15
N SER A 650 40.28 -17.11 -20.90
CA SER A 650 40.63 -18.00 -19.80
C SER A 650 41.96 -18.73 -20.08
N THR A 651 42.49 -19.45 -19.08
CA THR A 651 43.68 -20.29 -19.30
C THR A 651 43.38 -21.41 -20.31
N GLU A 652 42.16 -21.95 -20.31
CA GLU A 652 41.69 -22.93 -21.29
C GLU A 652 41.54 -22.32 -22.69
N ASP A 653 40.94 -21.13 -22.80
CA ASP A 653 40.80 -20.43 -24.08
C ASP A 653 42.16 -20.13 -24.71
N LYS A 654 43.13 -19.69 -23.89
CA LYS A 654 44.51 -19.50 -24.31
C LYS A 654 45.11 -20.80 -24.85
N ALA A 655 44.97 -21.91 -24.12
CA ALA A 655 45.52 -23.20 -24.55
C ALA A 655 44.87 -23.68 -25.85
N ALA A 656 43.55 -23.53 -25.98
CA ALA A 656 42.80 -23.89 -27.17
C ALA A 656 43.18 -23.02 -28.39
N LEU A 657 43.39 -21.73 -28.17
CA LEU A 657 43.84 -20.81 -29.22
C LEU A 657 45.24 -21.17 -29.72
N LEU A 658 46.19 -21.39 -28.81
CA LEU A 658 47.57 -21.75 -29.17
C LEU A 658 47.68 -23.11 -29.86
N ALA A 659 46.76 -24.05 -29.58
CA ALA A 659 46.71 -25.33 -30.28
C ALA A 659 46.26 -25.19 -31.74
N LYS A 660 45.37 -24.22 -32.02
CA LYS A 660 44.83 -23.97 -33.37
C LYS A 660 45.68 -23.00 -34.18
N GLU A 661 46.16 -21.94 -33.54
CA GLU A 661 46.94 -20.86 -34.14
C GLU A 661 48.19 -20.57 -33.29
N PRO A 662 49.26 -21.38 -33.42
CA PRO A 662 50.48 -21.20 -32.63
C PRO A 662 51.15 -19.84 -32.85
N GLN A 663 50.93 -19.21 -34.01
CA GLN A 663 51.50 -17.89 -34.32
C GLN A 663 50.90 -16.77 -33.46
N ALA A 664 49.78 -17.02 -32.76
CA ALA A 664 49.16 -16.03 -31.89
C ALA A 664 49.94 -15.76 -30.58
N ALA A 665 50.91 -16.61 -30.22
CA ALA A 665 51.64 -16.55 -28.97
C ALA A 665 52.26 -15.17 -28.62
N PRO A 666 52.86 -14.41 -29.56
CA PRO A 666 53.45 -13.11 -29.26
C PRO A 666 52.44 -12.05 -28.78
N TRP A 667 51.16 -12.24 -29.09
CA TRP A 667 50.10 -11.29 -28.78
C TRP A 667 49.29 -11.67 -27.54
N ILE A 668 49.54 -12.84 -26.95
CA ILE A 668 48.86 -13.24 -25.71
C ILE A 668 49.66 -12.70 -24.52
N ARG A 669 49.02 -11.89 -23.68
CA ARG A 669 49.60 -11.34 -22.44
C ARG A 669 48.77 -11.67 -21.21
N PRO A 670 49.39 -11.81 -20.02
CA PRO A 670 48.65 -11.86 -18.77
C PRO A 670 47.79 -10.61 -18.61
N LEU A 671 46.55 -10.79 -18.16
CA LEU A 671 45.63 -9.72 -17.81
C LEU A 671 45.39 -9.73 -16.30
N LEU A 672 45.72 -8.63 -15.64
CA LEU A 672 45.45 -8.42 -14.22
C LEU A 672 44.39 -7.34 -14.04
N GLY A 673 43.14 -7.77 -13.93
CA GLY A 673 42.06 -6.94 -13.41
C GLY A 673 42.03 -6.95 -11.88
N ALA A 674 41.05 -6.27 -11.29
CA ALA A 674 40.89 -6.23 -9.84
C ALA A 674 40.58 -7.62 -9.25
N ASP A 675 39.69 -8.39 -9.88
CA ASP A 675 39.32 -9.73 -9.44
C ASP A 675 40.51 -10.69 -9.52
N GLU A 676 41.26 -10.64 -10.62
CA GLU A 676 42.45 -11.46 -10.83
C GLU A 676 43.55 -11.14 -9.82
N PHE A 677 43.85 -9.86 -9.61
CA PHE A 677 44.88 -9.43 -8.67
C PHE A 677 44.53 -9.75 -7.21
N ILE A 678 43.28 -9.48 -6.79
CA ILE A 678 42.85 -9.68 -5.39
C ILE A 678 42.74 -11.17 -5.04
N ASN A 679 42.22 -11.99 -5.96
CA ASN A 679 41.91 -13.39 -5.68
C ASN A 679 42.96 -14.37 -6.24
N GLY A 680 44.07 -13.88 -6.78
CA GLY A 680 45.14 -14.71 -7.36
C GLY A 680 44.67 -15.55 -8.55
N LYS A 681 43.70 -15.05 -9.33
CA LYS A 681 43.18 -15.76 -10.51
C LYS A 681 44.04 -15.46 -11.73
N GLU A 682 44.11 -16.42 -12.64
CA GLU A 682 44.77 -16.23 -13.94
C GLU A 682 43.77 -15.80 -15.00
N ARG A 683 44.17 -14.83 -15.82
CA ARG A 683 43.44 -14.43 -17.02
C ARG A 683 44.42 -13.90 -18.06
N TRP A 684 44.04 -14.01 -19.32
CA TRP A 684 44.88 -13.62 -20.45
C TRP A 684 44.11 -12.68 -21.36
N CYS A 685 44.84 -11.93 -22.18
CA CYS A 685 44.25 -11.10 -23.21
C CYS A 685 45.05 -11.15 -24.51
N LEU A 686 44.38 -10.86 -25.61
CA LEU A 686 45.02 -10.54 -26.88
C LEU A 686 45.40 -9.06 -26.88
N TRP A 687 46.70 -8.79 -26.86
CA TRP A 687 47.27 -7.45 -26.77
C TRP A 687 47.89 -7.04 -28.09
N PHE A 688 47.13 -6.25 -28.87
CA PHE A 688 47.53 -5.83 -30.20
C PHE A 688 48.15 -4.44 -30.29
N VAL A 689 48.36 -3.75 -29.16
CA VAL A 689 48.96 -2.41 -29.18
C VAL A 689 50.40 -2.48 -29.70
N GLY A 690 50.68 -1.75 -30.79
CA GLY A 690 52.00 -1.68 -31.40
C GLY A 690 52.26 -2.71 -32.50
N ILE A 691 51.24 -3.46 -32.90
CA ILE A 691 51.15 -4.15 -34.20
C ILE A 691 50.53 -3.18 -35.19
#